data_AF-A0A7W7R3A8-F1
#
_entry.id   AF-A0A7W7R3A8-F1
#
_cell.length_a   1.000
_cell.length_b   1.000
_cell.length_c   1.000
_cell.angle_alpha   90.00
_cell.angle_beta   90.00
_cell.angle_gamma   90.00
#
_symmetry.space_group_name_H-M   'P 1'
#
loop_
_entity.id
_entity.type
_entity.pdbx_description
1 polymer ?
#
loop_
_entity_poly.entity_id
_entity_poly.type
_entity_poly.pdbx_seq_one_letter_code
_entity_poly.pdbx_strand_id
1 'polypeptide(L)'
;MNEEAALSAEARDLLQAVYTLMGQRGAWPTFTAVDLLADHALGIEDAQAALAALPATYMFRPWRANGFFDTDEVRLTLRGVALCDSGPDDLALLEQFMSWIVILERDNTDGSEEPLLARSQDFAAHLGLSLGLPTEDEEEATGPAEAGSSEASTGTETPTAESSPDSPEPEVPPQVDETRAKLTRLRVLSDLLPSFWTSASQDGDKPWLWQFAVDHRRVRPYRRMSGVHALLDYVDSEERTRRDAAAALIHNTPQLESSNQPGPAQALVLDGGLEILLTLLREEIADSCAKLVRADLFDEAIFAAFRRVEHEVQQRTGNPAISTGLIKAAFKDMKDPIRISDRDQDMDRMVELFAGAIGLFKGDRSHKDRPLLPCRSRRECLRLLAHASSLLDLLDRDIDRAPSIRGYQHRQGDILTLWVERAGDQVHAWLDETTQLTTHSFRPGTMEVDVTGIPVGEHRIHLVEGTRQGAAHTVWLTRDPGRSVWYRVVEVDVPLYADALGQQQLAIAGVRLAVLEAGVASERVLPTRKTYQVGHYVEWRSSGRAESTGPAWVRDRFGGPLHTAWDSSALFDGQAIAPAHEERLMRISFEPEHFQLRSGDQVPLRVLGHYTDGTATWTLPLDDPKVETSDEKVAVFQRGGAVIAKPKPGTTKLRCLYAGCYAEASIDVAAHPRGTVTEFLTDLPPTSGVAWTPQGLVVSTRGRQLWRVEAKDNVYRLLTAVPQLSATDQGTDTLAAREDGELAVRLVGDRRILVLHHHDGYRSSEAISPEADGVPMAFAWDGNDLLVTMHTGVVCRVTVDGTAEAITTVPGCPVAAENTADALLVLCAPDPSTPPAEHRNALWRIPHDKADSPTDLLENHNLTGLNGIAMMGPMILLSDFNAGRILRLHDGRVREVATGLTNPGQLTVSPSGDIYVAEFGAGAIRRIIS
;
A
#
# COMPACT_ATOMS: atom_id res chain seq x y z
N MET A 1 2.82 -42.69 -7.45
CA MET A 1 3.66 -43.00 -6.28
C MET A 1 4.98 -42.28 -6.50
N ASN A 2 5.01 -40.98 -6.21
CA ASN A 2 6.21 -40.14 -6.23
C ASN A 2 6.29 -39.51 -4.84
N GLU A 3 7.33 -39.92 -4.13
CA GLU A 3 8.01 -39.35 -2.96
C GLU A 3 7.29 -38.21 -2.21
N GLU A 4 6.75 -38.54 -1.03
CA GLU A 4 6.65 -37.59 0.08
C GLU A 4 8.05 -37.02 0.33
N ALA A 5 8.29 -35.78 -0.08
CA ALA A 5 9.49 -35.05 0.27
C ALA A 5 9.60 -35.06 1.80
N ALA A 6 10.65 -35.68 2.33
CA ALA A 6 10.86 -35.79 3.76
C ALA A 6 10.89 -34.38 4.38
N LEU A 7 9.87 -34.06 5.19
CA LEU A 7 9.80 -32.82 5.97
C LEU A 7 11.10 -32.65 6.77
N SER A 8 11.63 -31.41 6.79
CA SER A 8 12.77 -31.06 7.65
C SER A 8 12.43 -31.25 9.12
N ALA A 9 13.44 -31.36 9.98
CA ALA A 9 13.25 -31.41 11.44
C ALA A 9 12.53 -30.14 11.94
N GLU A 10 13.00 -28.96 11.51
CA GLU A 10 12.39 -27.66 11.82
C GLU A 10 10.92 -27.57 11.41
N ALA A 11 10.55 -28.13 10.25
CA ALA A 11 9.15 -28.18 9.81
C ALA A 11 8.28 -29.07 10.70
N ARG A 12 8.82 -30.18 11.22
CA ARG A 12 8.10 -31.03 12.20
C ARG A 12 7.96 -30.33 13.54
N ASP A 13 9.01 -29.66 14.00
CA ASP A 13 8.99 -28.92 15.27
C ASP A 13 7.96 -27.77 15.23
N LEU A 14 7.84 -27.09 14.09
CA LEU A 14 6.83 -26.05 13.88
C LEU A 14 5.40 -26.62 13.84
N LEU A 15 5.16 -27.76 13.18
CA LEU A 15 3.86 -28.44 13.22
C LEU A 15 3.50 -28.88 14.66
N GLN A 16 4.48 -29.42 15.39
CA GLN A 16 4.32 -29.84 16.79
C GLN A 16 4.03 -28.64 17.71
N ALA A 17 4.64 -27.49 17.46
CA ALA A 17 4.37 -26.25 18.18
C ALA A 17 2.92 -25.78 18.00
N VAL A 18 2.42 -25.75 16.77
CA VAL A 18 1.01 -25.41 16.47
C VAL A 18 0.07 -26.40 17.15
N TYR A 19 0.37 -27.70 17.10
CA TYR A 19 -0.43 -28.74 17.74
C TYR A 19 -0.47 -28.62 19.27
N THR A 20 0.68 -28.35 19.89
CA THR A 20 0.80 -28.16 21.34
C THR A 20 -0.02 -26.96 21.81
N LEU A 21 0.06 -25.83 21.09
CA LEU A 21 -0.73 -24.64 21.39
C LEU A 21 -2.24 -24.89 21.24
N MET A 22 -2.66 -25.65 20.24
CA MET A 22 -4.07 -26.06 20.08
C MET A 22 -4.54 -26.86 21.31
N GLY A 23 -3.73 -27.82 21.76
CA GLY A 23 -4.04 -28.62 22.95
C GLY A 23 -4.13 -27.82 24.25
N GLN A 24 -3.29 -26.79 24.42
CA GLN A 24 -3.30 -25.91 25.60
C GLN A 24 -4.50 -24.96 25.62
N ARG A 25 -4.94 -24.50 24.43
CA ARG A 25 -6.00 -23.49 24.31
C ARG A 25 -7.39 -24.08 24.13
N GLY A 26 -7.50 -25.32 23.67
CA GLY A 26 -8.77 -25.91 23.28
C GLY A 26 -9.39 -25.26 22.02
N ALA A 27 -8.58 -24.56 21.23
CA ALA A 27 -8.92 -23.93 19.96
C ALA A 27 -7.64 -23.76 19.13
N TRP A 28 -7.74 -23.54 17.81
CA TRP A 28 -6.57 -23.29 16.97
C TRP A 28 -5.84 -21.99 17.39
N PRO A 29 -4.50 -21.99 17.45
CA PRO A 29 -3.76 -20.80 17.86
C PRO A 29 -3.78 -19.72 16.78
N THR A 30 -3.78 -18.46 17.21
CA THR A 30 -3.56 -17.31 16.31
C THR A 30 -2.11 -17.24 15.87
N PHE A 31 -1.84 -16.60 14.73
CA PHE A 31 -0.48 -16.42 14.21
C PHE A 31 0.45 -15.75 15.21
N THR A 32 0.04 -14.68 15.90
CA THR A 32 0.88 -14.03 16.93
C THR A 32 1.32 -15.01 18.01
N ALA A 33 0.49 -15.98 18.37
CA ALA A 33 0.86 -16.98 19.37
C ALA A 33 1.86 -18.00 18.85
N VAL A 34 1.75 -18.35 17.57
CA VAL A 34 2.71 -19.23 16.89
C VAL A 34 4.03 -18.50 16.67
N ASP A 35 4.00 -17.23 16.26
CA ASP A 35 5.15 -16.37 16.02
C ASP A 35 5.95 -16.14 17.31
N LEU A 36 5.29 -15.76 18.42
CA LEU A 36 5.94 -15.62 19.72
C LEU A 36 6.59 -16.92 20.20
N LEU A 37 5.98 -18.07 19.94
CA LEU A 37 6.54 -19.38 20.33
C LEU A 37 7.68 -19.79 19.39
N ALA A 38 7.58 -19.48 18.09
CA ALA A 38 8.58 -19.78 17.09
C ALA A 38 9.86 -18.98 17.32
N ASP A 39 9.74 -17.69 17.64
CA ASP A 39 10.86 -16.81 17.99
C ASP A 39 11.50 -17.26 19.32
N HIS A 40 10.71 -17.41 20.39
CA HIS A 40 11.24 -17.64 21.74
C HIS A 40 11.69 -19.08 22.02
N ALA A 41 11.03 -20.09 21.46
CA ALA A 41 11.28 -21.50 21.78
C ALA A 41 11.98 -22.29 20.66
N LEU A 42 11.82 -21.87 19.39
CA LEU A 42 12.38 -22.56 18.23
C LEU A 42 13.51 -21.77 17.53
N GLY A 43 13.72 -20.50 17.87
CA GLY A 43 14.76 -19.65 17.26
C GLY A 43 14.48 -19.30 15.80
N ILE A 44 13.20 -19.28 15.40
CA ILE A 44 12.76 -18.94 14.06
C ILE A 44 12.39 -17.45 14.03
N GLU A 45 13.25 -16.62 13.45
CA GLU A 45 13.08 -15.15 13.38
C GLU A 45 11.94 -14.70 12.43
N ASP A 46 11.53 -15.55 11.49
CA ASP A 46 10.46 -15.28 10.52
C ASP A 46 9.49 -16.47 10.44
N ALA A 47 8.51 -16.50 11.36
CA ALA A 47 7.50 -17.55 11.39
C ALA A 47 6.58 -17.52 10.15
N GLN A 48 6.42 -16.36 9.51
CA GLN A 48 5.60 -16.18 8.30
C GLN A 48 6.21 -16.99 7.15
N ALA A 49 7.50 -16.82 6.89
CA ALA A 49 8.22 -17.57 5.86
C ALA A 49 8.29 -19.06 6.18
N ALA A 50 8.50 -19.43 7.45
CA ALA A 50 8.56 -20.82 7.88
C ALA A 50 7.22 -21.56 7.69
N LEU A 51 6.09 -20.94 8.06
CA LEU A 51 4.76 -21.48 7.82
C LEU A 51 4.42 -21.50 6.31
N ALA A 52 4.84 -20.49 5.54
CA ALA A 52 4.66 -20.47 4.10
C ALA A 52 5.43 -21.60 3.39
N ALA A 53 6.56 -22.05 3.93
CA ALA A 53 7.33 -23.18 3.39
C ALA A 53 6.67 -24.56 3.62
N LEU A 54 5.78 -24.70 4.62
CA LEU A 54 5.10 -25.98 4.90
C LEU A 54 4.15 -26.41 3.76
N PRO A 55 4.16 -27.67 3.32
CA PRO A 55 3.23 -28.15 2.30
C PRO A 55 1.76 -28.03 2.73
N ALA A 56 0.89 -27.61 1.79
CA ALA A 56 -0.56 -27.47 2.02
C ALA A 56 -1.27 -28.80 2.36
N THR A 57 -0.57 -29.93 2.24
CA THR A 57 -1.01 -31.25 2.68
C THR A 57 -1.07 -31.35 4.20
N TYR A 58 -0.23 -30.63 4.93
CA TYR A 58 -0.08 -30.74 6.40
C TYR A 58 -0.69 -29.54 7.15
N MET A 59 -0.89 -28.41 6.48
CA MET A 59 -1.43 -27.20 7.08
C MET A 59 -2.38 -26.51 6.11
N PHE A 60 -3.49 -25.96 6.62
CA PHE A 60 -4.34 -25.10 5.83
C PHE A 60 -3.60 -23.80 5.50
N ARG A 61 -3.62 -23.41 4.23
CA ARG A 61 -3.04 -22.13 3.83
C ARG A 61 -3.92 -20.99 4.33
N PRO A 62 -3.32 -19.84 4.69
CA PRO A 62 -4.10 -18.64 4.92
C PRO A 62 -4.89 -18.35 3.64
N TRP A 63 -6.12 -17.88 3.82
CA TRP A 63 -7.02 -17.58 2.70
C TRP A 63 -6.54 -16.37 1.88
N ARG A 64 -5.55 -15.61 2.39
CA ARG A 64 -4.95 -14.40 1.80
C ARG A 64 -3.55 -14.70 1.23
N ALA A 65 -3.16 -13.98 0.17
CA ALA A 65 -1.89 -14.19 -0.52
C ALA A 65 -0.64 -13.70 0.27
N ASN A 66 -0.80 -12.78 1.22
CA ASN A 66 0.30 -12.14 1.97
C ASN A 66 0.76 -12.92 3.22
N GLY A 67 0.25 -14.13 3.45
CA GLY A 67 0.55 -14.96 4.62
C GLY A 67 -0.47 -14.81 5.75
N PHE A 68 -0.08 -15.14 6.99
CA PHE A 68 -0.95 -15.04 8.17
C PHE A 68 -0.89 -13.62 8.76
N PHE A 69 -2.02 -13.10 9.26
CA PHE A 69 -2.07 -11.92 10.12
C PHE A 69 -2.10 -12.34 11.59
N ASP A 70 -1.73 -11.44 12.49
CA ASP A 70 -1.65 -11.64 13.94
C ASP A 70 -2.81 -12.46 14.57
N THR A 71 -4.04 -12.19 14.14
CA THR A 71 -5.25 -12.85 14.66
C THR A 71 -5.70 -14.08 13.87
N ASP A 72 -5.07 -14.40 12.74
CA ASP A 72 -5.46 -15.53 11.90
C ASP A 72 -5.16 -16.85 12.60
N GLU A 73 -6.11 -17.77 12.59
CA GLU A 73 -5.91 -19.11 13.13
C GLU A 73 -4.98 -19.93 12.23
N VAL A 74 -3.90 -20.46 12.81
CA VAL A 74 -3.00 -21.39 12.15
C VAL A 74 -3.52 -22.81 12.37
N ARG A 75 -4.14 -23.39 11.32
CA ARG A 75 -4.82 -24.69 11.39
C ARG A 75 -4.02 -25.78 10.69
N LEU A 76 -3.82 -26.91 11.37
CA LEU A 76 -3.25 -28.12 10.75
C LEU A 76 -4.33 -28.89 9.99
N THR A 77 -3.94 -29.63 8.96
CA THR A 77 -4.81 -30.66 8.38
C THR A 77 -4.77 -31.92 9.26
N LEU A 78 -5.71 -32.86 9.06
CA LEU A 78 -5.64 -34.14 9.77
C LEU A 78 -4.34 -34.93 9.45
N ARG A 79 -3.74 -34.72 8.27
CA ARG A 79 -2.41 -35.28 7.95
C ARG A 79 -1.28 -34.57 8.68
N GLY A 80 -1.39 -33.26 8.91
CA GLY A 80 -0.44 -32.54 9.77
C GLY A 80 -0.51 -33.00 11.21
N VAL A 81 -1.73 -33.22 11.72
CA VAL A 81 -1.95 -33.80 13.05
C VAL A 81 -1.32 -35.19 13.15
N ALA A 82 -1.46 -36.05 12.13
CA ALA A 82 -0.88 -37.39 12.13
C ALA A 82 0.66 -37.43 12.27
N LEU A 83 1.35 -36.31 12.04
CA LEU A 83 2.80 -36.18 12.17
C LEU A 83 3.25 -35.69 13.55
N CYS A 84 2.33 -35.31 14.42
CA CYS A 84 2.60 -34.80 15.76
C CYS A 84 2.58 -35.94 16.80
N ASP A 85 3.33 -35.80 17.90
CA ASP A 85 3.60 -36.89 18.85
C ASP A 85 2.35 -37.53 19.49
N SER A 86 1.31 -36.74 19.80
CA SER A 86 0.01 -37.25 20.32
C SER A 86 -1.11 -37.24 19.29
N GLY A 87 -0.81 -36.86 18.06
CA GLY A 87 -1.79 -36.75 16.98
C GLY A 87 -2.42 -38.09 16.57
N PRO A 88 -1.64 -39.18 16.38
CA PRO A 88 -2.20 -40.49 16.06
C PRO A 88 -3.24 -41.00 17.06
N ASP A 89 -3.03 -40.77 18.36
CA ASP A 89 -3.95 -41.18 19.42
C ASP A 89 -5.25 -40.36 19.37
N ASP A 90 -5.16 -39.05 19.17
CA ASP A 90 -6.33 -38.18 19.03
C ASP A 90 -7.10 -38.43 17.71
N LEU A 91 -6.41 -38.84 16.64
CA LEU A 91 -7.06 -39.29 15.38
C LEU A 91 -7.75 -40.64 15.53
N ALA A 92 -7.19 -41.57 16.31
CA ALA A 92 -7.85 -42.82 16.64
C ALA A 92 -9.12 -42.59 17.47
N LEU A 93 -9.10 -41.61 18.38
CA LEU A 93 -10.28 -41.16 19.12
C LEU A 93 -11.33 -40.51 18.21
N LEU A 94 -10.91 -39.70 17.22
CA LEU A 94 -11.80 -39.11 16.22
C LEU A 94 -12.48 -40.17 15.35
N GLU A 95 -11.77 -41.24 15.00
CA GLU A 95 -12.36 -42.37 14.25
C GLU A 95 -13.37 -43.14 15.09
N GLN A 96 -13.08 -43.38 16.37
CA GLN A 96 -14.03 -43.99 17.30
C GLN A 96 -15.27 -43.12 17.50
N PHE A 97 -15.09 -41.80 17.56
CA PHE A 97 -16.18 -40.84 17.62
C PHE A 97 -17.06 -40.93 16.36
N MET A 98 -16.49 -40.93 15.16
CA MET A 98 -17.28 -41.07 13.94
C MET A 98 -17.98 -42.43 13.84
N SER A 99 -17.34 -43.50 14.30
CA SER A 99 -17.97 -44.82 14.40
C SER A 99 -19.16 -44.81 15.36
N TRP A 100 -19.02 -44.15 16.51
CA TRP A 100 -20.11 -43.96 17.46
C TRP A 100 -21.25 -43.11 16.88
N ILE A 101 -20.96 -42.01 16.17
CA ILE A 101 -21.98 -41.21 15.47
C ILE A 101 -22.77 -42.05 14.46
N VAL A 102 -22.09 -42.95 13.73
CA VAL A 102 -22.75 -43.87 12.79
C VAL A 102 -23.64 -44.89 13.53
N ILE A 103 -23.23 -45.36 14.71
CA ILE A 103 -24.06 -46.24 15.56
C ILE A 103 -25.27 -45.47 16.08
N LEU A 104 -25.06 -44.27 16.62
CA LEU A 104 -26.10 -43.38 17.13
C LEU A 104 -27.14 -43.05 16.05
N GLU A 105 -26.70 -42.79 14.81
CA GLU A 105 -27.57 -42.55 13.67
C GLU A 105 -28.34 -43.78 13.21
N ARG A 106 -27.73 -44.96 13.27
CA ARG A 106 -28.37 -46.23 12.90
C ARG A 106 -29.40 -46.68 13.93
N ASP A 107 -29.09 -46.48 15.21
CA ASP A 107 -29.91 -46.91 16.32
C ASP A 107 -31.05 -45.90 16.62
N ASN A 108 -30.99 -44.71 16.00
CA ASN A 108 -32.11 -43.77 15.93
C ASN A 108 -33.20 -44.28 14.96
N THR A 109 -34.03 -45.21 15.44
CA THR A 109 -35.15 -45.83 14.69
C THR A 109 -36.48 -45.09 14.79
N ASP A 110 -36.57 -44.03 15.60
CA ASP A 110 -37.81 -43.30 15.79
C ASP A 110 -37.92 -42.16 14.78
N GLY A 111 -38.97 -42.18 13.96
CA GLY A 111 -39.30 -41.09 13.01
C GLY A 111 -39.81 -39.82 13.69
N SER A 112 -39.25 -39.44 14.84
CA SER A 112 -39.57 -38.18 15.52
C SER A 112 -38.89 -37.01 14.79
N GLU A 113 -39.51 -35.82 14.86
CA GLU A 113 -38.94 -34.57 14.31
C GLU A 113 -37.80 -34.01 15.18
N GLU A 114 -37.36 -34.72 16.22
CA GLU A 114 -36.31 -34.26 17.12
C GLU A 114 -34.91 -34.46 16.51
N PRO A 115 -34.01 -33.46 16.60
CA PRO A 115 -32.67 -33.56 16.05
C PRO A 115 -31.87 -34.62 16.79
N LEU A 116 -31.16 -35.48 16.05
CA LEU A 116 -30.25 -36.46 16.62
C LEU A 116 -29.06 -35.74 17.28
N LEU A 117 -28.97 -35.79 18.61
CA LEU A 117 -27.93 -35.09 19.37
C LEU A 117 -26.80 -36.04 19.79
N ALA A 118 -25.57 -35.62 19.53
CA ALA A 118 -24.36 -36.29 19.99
C ALA A 118 -23.67 -35.40 21.04
N ARG A 119 -23.62 -35.84 22.29
CA ARG A 119 -23.03 -35.08 23.41
C ARG A 119 -21.74 -35.71 23.90
N SER A 120 -20.84 -34.88 24.42
CA SER A 120 -19.55 -35.35 24.91
C SER A 120 -19.67 -36.29 26.11
N GLN A 121 -20.71 -36.14 26.94
CA GLN A 121 -20.99 -37.04 28.06
C GLN A 121 -21.40 -38.43 27.60
N ASP A 122 -22.28 -38.51 26.59
CA ASP A 122 -22.75 -39.77 26.03
C ASP A 122 -21.60 -40.52 25.35
N PHE A 123 -20.71 -39.79 24.68
CA PHE A 123 -19.52 -40.36 24.08
C PHE A 123 -18.49 -40.82 25.11
N ALA A 124 -18.26 -40.05 26.18
CA ALA A 124 -17.39 -40.46 27.29
C ALA A 124 -17.91 -41.74 27.96
N ALA A 125 -19.23 -41.82 28.19
CA ALA A 125 -19.88 -43.01 28.71
C ALA A 125 -19.73 -44.21 27.76
N HIS A 126 -19.86 -44.01 26.44
CA HIS A 126 -19.62 -45.04 25.43
C HIS A 126 -18.20 -45.62 25.48
N LEU A 127 -17.20 -44.76 25.78
CA LEU A 127 -15.81 -45.17 25.95
C LEU A 127 -15.46 -45.69 27.36
N GLY A 128 -16.40 -45.62 28.31
CA GLY A 128 -16.16 -45.98 29.71
C GLY A 128 -15.25 -45.00 30.46
N LEU A 129 -15.21 -43.73 30.04
CA LEU A 129 -14.36 -42.67 30.63
C LEU A 129 -15.19 -41.79 31.58
N SER A 130 -14.61 -41.40 32.72
CA SER A 130 -15.26 -40.53 33.71
C SER A 130 -14.94 -39.06 33.49
N LEU A 131 -15.95 -38.19 33.60
CA LEU A 131 -15.82 -36.73 33.48
C LEU A 131 -15.85 -36.01 34.83
N GLY A 132 -15.93 -36.74 35.95
CA GLY A 132 -15.99 -36.17 37.30
C GLY A 132 -17.19 -35.25 37.53
N LEU A 133 -18.31 -35.53 36.86
CA LEU A 133 -19.61 -34.91 37.13
C LEU A 133 -20.26 -35.65 38.31
N PRO A 134 -20.94 -34.95 39.24
CA PRO A 134 -21.68 -35.61 40.32
C PRO A 134 -22.75 -36.52 39.70
N THR A 135 -22.83 -37.76 40.18
CA THR A 135 -23.90 -38.69 39.80
C THR A 135 -25.22 -38.19 40.40
N GLU A 136 -26.33 -38.34 39.66
CA GLU A 136 -27.69 -37.93 40.09
C GLU A 136 -28.11 -38.49 41.46
N ASP A 137 -27.42 -39.53 41.97
CA ASP A 137 -27.63 -40.12 43.30
C ASP A 137 -27.09 -39.27 44.48
N GLU A 138 -26.25 -38.24 44.25
CA GLU A 138 -25.70 -37.40 45.34
C GLU A 138 -26.54 -36.15 45.65
N GLU A 139 -27.45 -35.73 44.76
CA GLU A 139 -28.34 -34.58 44.97
C GLU A 139 -29.58 -34.89 45.84
N GLU A 140 -29.93 -36.17 46.03
CA GLU A 140 -31.09 -36.56 46.87
C GLU A 140 -30.83 -36.52 48.40
N ALA A 141 -29.60 -36.25 48.87
CA ALA A 141 -29.26 -36.35 50.29
C ALA A 141 -29.46 -35.06 51.12
N THR A 142 -29.88 -33.93 50.54
CA THR A 142 -30.19 -32.71 51.32
C THR A 142 -31.53 -32.10 50.93
N GLY A 143 -32.59 -32.58 51.59
CA GLY A 143 -33.96 -32.10 51.41
C GLY A 143 -34.18 -30.64 51.84
N PRO A 144 -35.26 -30.00 51.36
CA PRO A 144 -35.50 -28.58 51.56
C PRO A 144 -36.16 -28.32 52.92
N ALA A 145 -35.66 -27.32 53.65
CA ALA A 145 -36.38 -26.71 54.77
C ALA A 145 -36.88 -25.32 54.37
N GLU A 146 -38.16 -25.13 54.64
CA GLU A 146 -39.06 -24.05 54.23
C GLU A 146 -38.76 -22.67 54.85
N ALA A 147 -39.24 -21.66 54.14
CA ALA A 147 -39.97 -20.46 54.60
C ALA A 147 -39.39 -19.53 55.70
N GLY A 148 -39.39 -18.24 55.37
CA GLY A 148 -39.36 -17.12 56.33
C GLY A 148 -38.84 -15.83 55.68
N SER A 149 -39.61 -15.18 54.81
CA SER A 149 -40.33 -13.93 55.11
C SER A 149 -39.51 -12.77 55.69
N SER A 150 -39.58 -11.64 54.96
CA SER A 150 -39.76 -10.27 55.43
C SER A 150 -38.62 -9.29 55.14
N GLU A 151 -38.92 -8.43 54.16
CA GLU A 151 -38.82 -6.96 54.19
C GLU A 151 -37.92 -6.33 55.26
N ALA A 152 -36.93 -5.53 54.85
CA ALA A 152 -37.06 -4.07 54.71
C ALA A 152 -35.69 -3.36 54.72
N SER A 153 -35.66 -2.22 54.03
CA SER A 153 -34.87 -1.02 54.33
C SER A 153 -33.52 -0.81 53.63
N THR A 154 -33.59 0.11 52.66
CA THR A 154 -32.76 1.32 52.49
C THR A 154 -31.23 1.22 52.44
N GLY A 155 -30.68 1.89 51.42
CA GLY A 155 -29.44 2.66 51.58
C GLY A 155 -28.35 2.26 50.62
N THR A 156 -28.19 3.10 49.60
CA THR A 156 -26.96 3.65 49.03
C THR A 156 -25.61 3.04 49.44
N GLU A 157 -24.71 3.06 48.45
CA GLU A 157 -23.25 3.00 48.51
C GLU A 157 -22.65 1.65 48.14
N THR A 158 -22.12 1.63 46.92
CA THR A 158 -20.93 0.87 46.54
C THR A 158 -19.81 1.18 47.54
N PRO A 159 -19.16 0.13 48.05
CA PRO A 159 -17.70 0.14 48.00
C PRO A 159 -17.15 -1.18 47.45
N THR A 160 -16.11 -1.01 46.64
CA THR A 160 -15.06 -1.97 46.34
C THR A 160 -14.71 -2.85 47.54
N ALA A 161 -14.81 -4.17 47.38
CA ALA A 161 -14.21 -5.15 48.26
C ALA A 161 -13.27 -6.04 47.44
N GLU A 162 -11.98 -5.88 47.69
CA GLU A 162 -10.97 -6.92 47.49
C GLU A 162 -11.38 -8.15 48.31
N SER A 163 -11.38 -9.34 47.72
CA SER A 163 -11.44 -10.61 48.44
C SER A 163 -10.20 -11.43 48.13
N SER A 164 -9.41 -11.69 49.18
CA SER A 164 -8.26 -12.58 49.21
C SER A 164 -8.60 -14.03 48.82
N PRO A 165 -7.60 -14.79 48.34
CA PRO A 165 -7.73 -16.18 47.92
C PRO A 165 -7.53 -17.11 49.12
N ASP A 166 -8.43 -18.06 49.34
CA ASP A 166 -8.11 -19.44 49.76
C ASP A 166 -9.41 -20.18 50.08
N SER A 167 -9.89 -20.92 49.10
CA SER A 167 -10.60 -22.17 49.31
C SER A 167 -10.11 -23.05 48.16
N PRO A 168 -9.38 -24.15 48.43
CA PRO A 168 -8.87 -24.99 47.36
C PRO A 168 -10.07 -25.56 46.61
N GLU A 169 -10.16 -25.26 45.32
CA GLU A 169 -11.03 -26.00 44.42
C GLU A 169 -10.73 -27.50 44.58
N PRO A 170 -11.74 -28.38 44.56
CA PRO A 170 -11.53 -29.81 44.70
C PRO A 170 -10.57 -30.28 43.60
N GLU A 171 -9.41 -30.84 43.99
CA GLU A 171 -8.42 -31.39 43.06
C GLU A 171 -9.10 -32.44 42.17
N VAL A 172 -9.21 -32.15 40.88
CA VAL A 172 -9.76 -33.06 39.90
C VAL A 172 -8.79 -34.23 39.74
N PRO A 173 -9.25 -35.50 39.78
CA PRO A 173 -8.36 -36.63 39.57
C PRO A 173 -7.64 -36.53 38.21
N PRO A 174 -6.33 -36.85 38.11
CA PRO A 174 -5.56 -36.67 36.87
C PRO A 174 -6.15 -37.38 35.64
N GLN A 175 -6.82 -38.52 35.85
CA GLN A 175 -7.51 -39.28 34.79
C GLN A 175 -8.73 -38.54 34.23
N VAL A 176 -9.44 -37.77 35.08
CA VAL A 176 -10.58 -36.95 34.66
C VAL A 176 -10.09 -35.76 33.85
N ASP A 177 -9.00 -35.11 34.27
CA ASP A 177 -8.41 -34.00 33.51
C ASP A 177 -7.84 -34.45 32.16
N GLU A 178 -7.20 -35.62 32.11
CA GLU A 178 -6.74 -36.20 30.85
C GLU A 178 -7.92 -36.50 29.90
N THR A 179 -9.02 -37.02 30.43
CA THR A 179 -10.25 -37.29 29.67
C THR A 179 -10.87 -35.99 29.14
N ARG A 180 -10.97 -34.96 29.98
CA ARG A 180 -11.49 -33.63 29.59
C ARG A 180 -10.60 -32.99 28.51
N ALA A 181 -9.28 -33.11 28.63
CA ALA A 181 -8.35 -32.61 27.62
C ALA A 181 -8.52 -33.34 26.27
N LYS A 182 -8.68 -34.67 26.28
CA LYS A 182 -8.96 -35.47 25.07
C LYS A 182 -10.26 -35.03 24.38
N LEU A 183 -11.35 -34.87 25.13
CA LEU A 183 -12.63 -34.44 24.56
C LEU A 183 -12.62 -33.01 24.04
N THR A 184 -11.83 -32.13 24.65
CA THR A 184 -11.62 -30.76 24.15
C THR A 184 -10.91 -30.78 22.80
N ARG A 185 -9.82 -31.54 22.66
CA ARG A 185 -9.11 -31.67 21.37
C ARG A 185 -9.97 -32.36 20.31
N LEU A 186 -10.71 -33.39 20.68
CA LEU A 186 -11.65 -34.08 19.78
C LEU A 186 -12.66 -33.11 19.16
N ARG A 187 -13.18 -32.15 19.94
CA ARG A 187 -14.11 -31.13 19.45
C ARG A 187 -13.48 -30.24 18.38
N VAL A 188 -12.24 -29.80 18.59
CA VAL A 188 -11.49 -28.97 17.63
C VAL A 188 -11.15 -29.77 16.36
N LEU A 189 -10.75 -31.02 16.50
CA LEU A 189 -10.46 -31.90 15.36
C LEU A 189 -11.71 -32.24 14.54
N SER A 190 -12.87 -32.30 15.19
CA SER A 190 -14.14 -32.55 14.51
C SER A 190 -14.50 -31.44 13.51
N ASP A 191 -14.06 -30.20 13.74
CA ASP A 191 -14.26 -29.07 12.79
C ASP A 191 -13.49 -29.26 11.48
N LEU A 192 -12.50 -30.15 11.43
CA LEU A 192 -11.75 -30.48 10.22
C LEU A 192 -12.43 -31.55 9.35
N LEU A 193 -13.53 -32.16 9.83
CA LEU A 193 -14.28 -33.14 9.06
C LEU A 193 -15.28 -32.45 8.11
N PRO A 194 -15.51 -33.01 6.90
CA PRO A 194 -16.63 -32.62 6.05
C PRO A 194 -17.94 -32.62 6.86
N SER A 195 -18.61 -31.48 6.98
CA SER A 195 -19.62 -31.23 8.02
C SER A 195 -20.67 -32.33 8.12
N PHE A 196 -20.62 -33.16 9.17
CA PHE A 196 -21.60 -34.23 9.43
C PHE A 196 -22.79 -33.75 10.29
N TRP A 197 -22.77 -32.50 10.73
CA TRP A 197 -23.74 -31.87 11.63
C TRP A 197 -24.42 -30.66 10.97
N THR A 198 -25.56 -30.25 11.53
CA THR A 198 -26.31 -29.02 11.18
C THR A 198 -25.98 -27.86 12.11
N SER A 199 -25.72 -28.13 13.39
CA SER A 199 -25.23 -27.15 14.37
C SER A 199 -24.33 -27.83 15.40
N ALA A 200 -23.39 -27.08 15.96
CA ALA A 200 -22.51 -27.51 17.04
C ALA A 200 -22.47 -26.42 18.13
N SER A 201 -22.49 -26.82 19.39
CA SER A 201 -22.36 -25.92 20.55
C SER A 201 -21.29 -26.46 21.50
N GLN A 202 -20.63 -25.54 22.21
CA GLN A 202 -19.59 -25.83 23.19
C GLN A 202 -19.73 -24.85 24.36
N ASP A 203 -19.55 -25.35 25.57
CA ASP A 203 -19.56 -24.51 26.78
C ASP A 203 -18.23 -23.76 26.90
N GLY A 204 -18.29 -22.44 27.10
CA GLY A 204 -17.11 -21.57 27.17
C GLY A 204 -16.27 -21.80 28.42
N ASP A 205 -16.89 -22.15 29.55
CA ASP A 205 -16.19 -22.40 30.81
C ASP A 205 -15.74 -23.87 30.92
N LYS A 206 -16.39 -24.77 30.17
CA LYS A 206 -16.11 -26.21 30.13
C LYS A 206 -15.96 -26.68 28.67
N PRO A 207 -14.81 -26.44 28.03
CA PRO A 207 -14.65 -26.69 26.59
C PRO A 207 -14.77 -28.18 26.19
N TRP A 208 -14.67 -29.11 27.15
CA TRP A 208 -14.92 -30.53 26.96
C TRP A 208 -16.43 -30.90 26.96
N LEU A 209 -17.32 -29.97 27.29
CA LEU A 209 -18.78 -30.09 27.15
C LEU A 209 -19.21 -29.52 25.79
N TRP A 210 -19.53 -30.42 24.88
CA TRP A 210 -19.98 -30.07 23.53
C TRP A 210 -21.15 -30.94 23.09
N GLN A 211 -21.92 -30.41 22.14
CA GLN A 211 -23.06 -31.08 21.52
C GLN A 211 -23.08 -30.82 20.01
N PHE A 212 -23.32 -31.88 19.23
CA PHE A 212 -23.56 -31.81 17.79
C PHE A 212 -24.99 -32.22 17.46
N ALA A 213 -25.67 -31.46 16.59
CA ALA A 213 -26.93 -31.87 15.97
C ALA A 213 -26.62 -32.58 14.64
N VAL A 214 -26.66 -33.91 14.65
CA VAL A 214 -26.19 -34.79 13.58
C VAL A 214 -27.13 -34.71 12.36
N ASP A 215 -26.56 -34.53 11.16
CA ASP A 215 -27.29 -34.56 9.89
C ASP A 215 -27.22 -35.97 9.27
N HIS A 216 -28.34 -36.69 9.32
CA HIS A 216 -28.50 -38.04 8.76
C HIS A 216 -28.03 -38.17 7.31
N ARG A 217 -28.14 -37.12 6.48
CA ARG A 217 -27.73 -37.17 5.07
C ARG A 217 -26.21 -37.07 4.95
N ARG A 218 -25.58 -36.24 5.79
CA ARG A 218 -24.14 -35.96 5.75
C ARG A 218 -23.30 -37.00 6.49
N VAL A 219 -23.90 -37.83 7.35
CA VAL A 219 -23.24 -38.98 7.99
C VAL A 219 -23.06 -40.18 7.03
N ARG A 220 -23.84 -40.26 5.94
CA ARG A 220 -23.84 -41.42 5.03
C ARG A 220 -22.46 -41.82 4.47
N PRO A 221 -21.57 -40.89 4.07
CA PRO A 221 -20.23 -41.25 3.58
C PRO A 221 -19.40 -41.97 4.65
N TYR A 222 -19.61 -41.65 5.93
CA TYR A 222 -18.87 -42.22 7.06
C TYR A 222 -19.23 -43.67 7.37
N ARG A 223 -20.40 -44.16 6.93
CA ARG A 223 -20.84 -45.55 7.16
C ARG A 223 -19.94 -46.62 6.55
N ARG A 224 -19.13 -46.25 5.56
CA ARG A 224 -18.26 -47.16 4.80
C ARG A 224 -16.78 -46.97 5.12
N MET A 225 -16.46 -46.06 6.04
CA MET A 225 -15.08 -45.78 6.45
C MET A 225 -14.73 -46.60 7.69
N SER A 226 -13.52 -47.14 7.71
CA SER A 226 -13.00 -47.92 8.82
C SER A 226 -11.51 -47.60 8.97
N GLY A 227 -11.12 -47.18 10.16
CA GLY A 227 -9.75 -46.81 10.48
C GLY A 227 -9.36 -45.40 10.03
N VAL A 228 -8.34 -44.87 10.70
CA VAL A 228 -7.84 -43.49 10.52
C VAL A 228 -7.43 -43.22 9.07
N HIS A 229 -6.81 -44.19 8.39
CA HIS A 229 -6.37 -44.01 7.01
C HIS A 229 -7.53 -43.74 6.04
N ALA A 230 -8.64 -44.47 6.18
CA ALA A 230 -9.83 -44.27 5.34
C ALA A 230 -10.47 -42.89 5.60
N LEU A 231 -10.45 -42.43 6.86
CA LEU A 231 -10.92 -41.10 7.24
C LEU A 231 -10.07 -40.00 6.60
N LEU A 232 -8.73 -40.11 6.66
CA LEU A 232 -7.80 -39.15 6.05
C LEU A 232 -7.97 -39.06 4.53
N ASP A 233 -8.08 -40.20 3.85
CA ASP A 233 -8.25 -40.23 2.40
C ASP A 233 -9.59 -39.63 1.95
N TYR A 234 -10.64 -39.80 2.76
CA TYR A 234 -11.94 -39.19 2.51
C TYR A 234 -11.93 -37.67 2.70
N VAL A 235 -11.32 -37.16 3.77
CA VAL A 235 -11.21 -35.71 3.98
C VAL A 235 -10.41 -35.07 2.85
N ASP A 236 -9.30 -35.68 2.44
CA ASP A 236 -8.49 -35.19 1.32
C ASP A 236 -9.27 -35.17 -0.01
N SER A 237 -10.10 -36.18 -0.27
CA SER A 237 -10.86 -36.26 -1.52
C SER A 237 -11.97 -35.21 -1.58
N GLU A 238 -12.63 -34.94 -0.46
CA GLU A 238 -13.62 -33.86 -0.34
C GLU A 238 -12.97 -32.47 -0.47
N GLU A 239 -11.80 -32.25 0.15
CA GLU A 239 -11.04 -31.00 -0.02
C GLU A 239 -10.59 -30.78 -1.47
N ARG A 240 -10.10 -31.82 -2.15
CA ARG A 240 -9.76 -31.75 -3.58
C ARG A 240 -10.98 -31.46 -4.42
N THR A 241 -12.10 -32.16 -4.18
CA THR A 241 -13.35 -31.94 -4.91
C THR A 241 -13.87 -30.51 -4.72
N ARG A 242 -13.76 -29.96 -3.50
CA ARG A 242 -14.15 -28.57 -3.23
C ARG A 242 -13.23 -27.56 -3.94
N ARG A 243 -11.92 -27.80 -3.96
CA ARG A 243 -10.95 -26.98 -4.70
C ARG A 243 -11.17 -27.05 -6.20
N ASP A 244 -11.39 -28.25 -6.74
CA ASP A 244 -11.64 -28.47 -8.16
C ASP A 244 -12.99 -27.87 -8.59
N ALA A 245 -14.02 -27.95 -7.74
CA ALA A 245 -15.30 -27.28 -7.98
C ALA A 245 -15.17 -25.75 -7.95
N ALA A 246 -14.40 -25.20 -7.01
CA ALA A 246 -14.09 -23.77 -6.97
C ALA A 246 -13.29 -23.31 -8.19
N ALA A 247 -12.32 -24.12 -8.65
CA ALA A 247 -11.55 -23.86 -9.87
C ALA A 247 -12.40 -24.01 -11.15
N ALA A 248 -13.34 -24.95 -11.19
CA ALA A 248 -14.25 -25.16 -12.31
C ALA A 248 -15.30 -24.03 -12.45
N LEU A 249 -15.73 -23.44 -11.32
CA LEU A 249 -16.58 -22.23 -11.30
C LEU A 249 -15.86 -21.00 -11.88
N ILE A 250 -14.52 -20.98 -11.85
CA ILE A 250 -13.70 -19.90 -12.44
C ILE A 250 -13.50 -20.11 -13.96
N HIS A 251 -13.60 -21.34 -14.48
CA HIS A 251 -13.29 -21.65 -15.89
C HIS A 251 -14.48 -21.85 -16.83
N ASN A 252 -15.71 -22.01 -16.34
CA ASN A 252 -16.90 -22.22 -17.20
C ASN A 252 -17.93 -21.09 -17.05
N THR A 253 -17.78 -20.02 -17.83
CA THR A 253 -18.88 -19.12 -18.18
C THR A 253 -19.41 -19.52 -19.57
N PRO A 254 -20.61 -20.12 -19.71
CA PRO A 254 -21.14 -20.42 -21.04
C PRO A 254 -21.67 -19.14 -21.69
N GLN A 255 -21.25 -18.91 -22.94
CA GLN A 255 -21.83 -17.94 -23.86
C GLN A 255 -23.33 -18.22 -24.05
N LEU A 256 -24.15 -17.18 -23.89
CA LEU A 256 -25.57 -17.20 -24.22
C LEU A 256 -25.73 -17.29 -25.76
N GLU A 257 -26.03 -18.48 -26.26
CA GLU A 257 -26.60 -18.64 -27.60
C GLU A 257 -28.12 -18.86 -27.52
N SER A 258 -28.82 -18.00 -28.24
CA SER A 258 -30.25 -18.05 -28.49
C SER A 258 -30.66 -19.34 -29.20
N SER A 259 -31.61 -20.10 -28.64
CA SER A 259 -32.42 -21.01 -29.44
C SER A 259 -33.90 -20.94 -29.04
N ASN A 260 -34.69 -20.42 -29.98
CA ASN A 260 -36.13 -20.57 -30.04
C ASN A 260 -36.45 -22.03 -30.41
N GLN A 261 -37.28 -22.73 -29.63
CA GLN A 261 -38.50 -23.37 -30.14
C GLN A 261 -39.44 -23.85 -29.00
N PRO A 262 -40.77 -23.90 -29.23
CA PRO A 262 -41.77 -24.07 -28.18
C PRO A 262 -42.17 -25.55 -27.98
N GLY A 263 -42.19 -26.00 -26.72
CA GLY A 263 -42.74 -27.30 -26.29
C GLY A 263 -43.89 -27.10 -25.29
N PRO A 264 -44.86 -28.04 -25.23
CA PRO A 264 -46.21 -27.76 -24.75
C PRO A 264 -46.28 -27.59 -23.23
N ALA A 265 -47.08 -26.61 -22.81
CA ALA A 265 -47.39 -26.35 -21.41
C ALA A 265 -48.16 -27.54 -20.80
N GLN A 266 -47.49 -28.31 -19.96
CA GLN A 266 -48.15 -29.12 -18.94
C GLN A 266 -48.20 -28.32 -17.64
N ALA A 267 -49.43 -28.09 -17.19
CA ALA A 267 -49.73 -27.44 -15.93
C ALA A 267 -49.27 -28.32 -14.76
N LEU A 268 -48.19 -27.90 -14.09
CA LEU A 268 -47.83 -28.35 -12.75
C LEU A 268 -48.35 -27.32 -11.75
N VAL A 269 -49.11 -27.80 -10.78
CA VAL A 269 -49.78 -27.05 -9.73
C VAL A 269 -48.75 -26.23 -8.93
N LEU A 270 -48.95 -24.91 -8.93
CA LEU A 270 -48.12 -23.89 -8.29
C LEU A 270 -48.46 -23.77 -6.79
N ASP A 271 -47.48 -24.01 -5.93
CA ASP A 271 -47.45 -23.37 -4.60
C ASP A 271 -46.04 -22.87 -4.22
N GLY A 272 -44.96 -23.50 -4.70
CA GLY A 272 -43.58 -23.02 -4.49
C GLY A 272 -43.12 -21.84 -5.37
N GLY A 273 -43.86 -21.50 -6.42
CA GLY A 273 -43.44 -20.45 -7.37
C GLY A 273 -43.71 -19.02 -6.91
N LEU A 274 -44.66 -18.81 -6.00
CA LEU A 274 -44.99 -17.47 -5.51
C LEU A 274 -43.92 -16.93 -4.57
N GLU A 275 -43.43 -17.74 -3.64
CA GLU A 275 -42.39 -17.31 -2.68
C GLU A 275 -41.10 -16.90 -3.40
N ILE A 276 -40.67 -17.65 -4.42
CA ILE A 276 -39.53 -17.29 -5.28
C ILE A 276 -39.76 -15.96 -6.02
N LEU A 277 -41.00 -15.65 -6.41
CA LEU A 277 -41.30 -14.39 -7.10
C LEU A 277 -41.41 -13.21 -6.12
N LEU A 278 -41.74 -13.46 -4.85
CA LEU A 278 -41.75 -12.43 -3.82
C LEU A 278 -40.34 -12.05 -3.38
N THR A 279 -39.36 -12.95 -3.44
CA THR A 279 -37.94 -12.60 -3.17
C THR A 279 -37.31 -11.71 -4.23
N LEU A 280 -37.95 -11.55 -5.40
CA LEU A 280 -37.54 -10.60 -6.44
C LEU A 280 -38.04 -9.17 -6.18
N LEU A 281 -38.96 -9.00 -5.23
CA LEU A 281 -39.41 -7.68 -4.81
C LEU A 281 -38.49 -7.15 -3.71
N ARG A 282 -38.42 -5.83 -3.60
CA ARG A 282 -37.83 -5.22 -2.41
C ARG A 282 -38.58 -5.66 -1.16
N GLU A 283 -37.83 -5.86 -0.07
CA GLU A 283 -38.36 -6.31 1.21
C GLU A 283 -39.53 -5.44 1.69
N GLU A 284 -39.41 -4.10 1.58
CA GLU A 284 -40.46 -3.20 2.07
C GLU A 284 -41.76 -3.29 1.26
N ILE A 285 -41.65 -3.65 -0.03
CA ILE A 285 -42.80 -3.91 -0.91
C ILE A 285 -43.37 -5.29 -0.62
N ALA A 286 -42.52 -6.30 -0.45
CA ALA A 286 -42.93 -7.66 -0.09
C ALA A 286 -43.68 -7.66 1.25
N ASP A 287 -43.15 -7.01 2.28
CA ASP A 287 -43.79 -6.90 3.60
C ASP A 287 -45.15 -6.23 3.55
N SER A 288 -45.25 -5.15 2.75
CA SER A 288 -46.48 -4.39 2.60
C SER A 288 -47.59 -5.18 1.88
N CYS A 289 -47.22 -6.17 1.05
CA CYS A 289 -48.14 -6.73 0.04
C CYS A 289 -48.28 -8.25 0.08
N ALA A 290 -47.34 -9.01 0.65
CA ALA A 290 -47.29 -10.46 0.51
C ALA A 290 -48.53 -11.16 1.05
N LYS A 291 -49.09 -10.68 2.18
CA LYS A 291 -50.37 -11.21 2.72
C LYS A 291 -51.53 -10.98 1.74
N LEU A 292 -51.58 -9.82 1.09
CA LEU A 292 -52.64 -9.44 0.15
C LEU A 292 -52.52 -10.23 -1.16
N VAL A 293 -51.30 -10.44 -1.66
CA VAL A 293 -51.04 -11.28 -2.85
C VAL A 293 -51.42 -12.74 -2.60
N ARG A 294 -51.11 -13.29 -1.41
CA ARG A 294 -51.51 -14.66 -1.03
C ARG A 294 -53.02 -14.82 -0.89
N ALA A 295 -53.71 -13.76 -0.48
CA ALA A 295 -55.17 -13.72 -0.40
C ALA A 295 -55.86 -13.40 -1.75
N ASP A 296 -55.11 -13.30 -2.85
CA ASP A 296 -55.57 -12.88 -4.17
C ASP A 296 -56.26 -11.48 -4.19
N LEU A 297 -55.94 -10.63 -3.22
CA LEU A 297 -56.37 -9.23 -3.11
C LEU A 297 -55.40 -8.30 -3.87
N PHE A 298 -55.32 -8.48 -5.20
CA PHE A 298 -54.29 -7.85 -6.03
C PHE A 298 -54.34 -6.32 -6.04
N ASP A 299 -55.54 -5.73 -6.13
CA ASP A 299 -55.67 -4.27 -6.17
C ASP A 299 -55.30 -3.62 -4.82
N GLU A 300 -55.60 -4.28 -3.71
CA GLU A 300 -55.17 -3.83 -2.37
C GLU A 300 -53.64 -3.95 -2.23
N ALA A 301 -53.04 -5.02 -2.75
CA ALA A 301 -51.59 -5.19 -2.78
C ALA A 301 -50.91 -4.07 -3.59
N ILE A 302 -51.41 -3.75 -4.78
CA ILE A 302 -50.89 -2.65 -5.61
C ILE A 302 -51.02 -1.32 -4.88
N PHE A 303 -52.16 -1.06 -4.24
CA PHE A 303 -52.36 0.15 -3.44
C PHE A 303 -51.35 0.25 -2.29
N ALA A 304 -51.14 -0.83 -1.55
CA ALA A 304 -50.18 -0.88 -0.45
C ALA A 304 -48.74 -0.59 -0.93
N ALA A 305 -48.31 -1.18 -2.05
CA ALA A 305 -46.99 -0.96 -2.62
C ALA A 305 -46.75 0.51 -3.01
N PHE A 306 -47.64 1.13 -3.80
CA PHE A 306 -47.44 2.52 -4.22
C PHE A 306 -47.69 3.53 -3.09
N ARG A 307 -48.46 3.16 -2.06
CA ARG A 307 -48.52 3.92 -0.81
C ARG A 307 -47.18 3.87 -0.07
N ARG A 308 -46.49 2.73 -0.06
CA ARG A 308 -45.13 2.62 0.50
C ARG A 308 -44.13 3.48 -0.27
N VAL A 309 -44.19 3.51 -1.60
CA VAL A 309 -43.35 4.40 -2.43
C VAL A 309 -43.57 5.88 -2.10
N GLU A 310 -44.83 6.33 -2.04
CA GLU A 310 -45.13 7.73 -1.68
C GLU A 310 -44.65 8.07 -0.26
N HIS A 311 -44.87 7.15 0.69
CA HIS A 311 -44.39 7.33 2.06
C HIS A 311 -42.87 7.47 2.14
N GLU A 312 -42.11 6.71 1.34
CA GLU A 312 -40.66 6.85 1.28
C GLU A 312 -40.24 8.24 0.78
N VAL A 313 -40.92 8.77 -0.25
CA VAL A 313 -40.67 10.14 -0.72
C VAL A 313 -40.99 11.17 0.38
N GLN A 314 -42.07 11.00 1.14
CA GLN A 314 -42.41 11.87 2.26
C GLN A 314 -41.34 11.85 3.35
N GLN A 315 -40.86 10.65 3.73
CA GLN A 315 -39.83 10.48 4.75
C GLN A 315 -38.53 11.17 4.34
N ARG A 316 -38.09 11.00 3.09
CA ARG A 316 -36.85 11.61 2.61
C ARG A 316 -36.90 13.13 2.57
N THR A 317 -38.06 13.68 2.23
CA THR A 317 -38.24 15.11 2.04
C THR A 317 -38.70 15.83 3.30
N GLY A 318 -39.14 15.10 4.33
CA GLY A 318 -39.81 15.67 5.50
C GLY A 318 -41.13 16.39 5.16
N ASN A 319 -41.68 16.17 3.96
CA ASN A 319 -42.85 16.88 3.46
C ASN A 319 -44.10 15.98 3.56
N PRO A 320 -45.12 16.35 4.35
CA PRO A 320 -46.33 15.54 4.51
C PRO A 320 -47.33 15.69 3.34
N ALA A 321 -47.02 16.49 2.32
CA ALA A 321 -47.85 16.60 1.11
C ALA A 321 -48.05 15.23 0.45
N ILE A 322 -49.09 15.11 -0.38
CA ILE A 322 -49.45 13.86 -1.08
C ILE A 322 -49.53 14.08 -2.60
N SER A 323 -49.45 12.99 -3.37
CA SER A 323 -49.65 13.00 -4.83
C SER A 323 -48.65 13.91 -5.59
N THR A 324 -49.03 14.43 -6.77
CA THR A 324 -48.17 15.20 -7.68
C THR A 324 -47.50 16.41 -7.02
N GLY A 325 -48.17 17.06 -6.06
CA GLY A 325 -47.61 18.19 -5.33
C GLY A 325 -46.41 17.81 -4.46
N LEU A 326 -46.43 16.62 -3.84
CA LEU A 326 -45.29 16.07 -3.12
C LEU A 326 -44.12 15.79 -4.07
N ILE A 327 -44.39 15.11 -5.19
CA ILE A 327 -43.33 14.66 -6.11
C ILE A 327 -42.62 15.87 -6.75
N LYS A 328 -43.36 16.90 -7.15
CA LYS A 328 -42.75 18.12 -7.69
C LYS A 328 -41.88 18.83 -6.65
N ALA A 329 -42.34 18.90 -5.41
CA ALA A 329 -41.53 19.44 -4.32
C ALA A 329 -40.27 18.59 -4.07
N ALA A 330 -40.41 17.27 -4.06
CA ALA A 330 -39.33 16.32 -3.78
C ALA A 330 -38.16 16.41 -4.76
N PHE A 331 -38.46 16.56 -6.05
CA PHE A 331 -37.46 16.51 -7.11
C PHE A 331 -37.11 17.86 -7.72
N LYS A 332 -37.81 18.97 -7.40
CA LYS A 332 -37.53 20.29 -8.02
C LYS A 332 -37.59 21.48 -7.08
N ASP A 333 -38.68 21.60 -6.32
CA ASP A 333 -39.03 22.90 -5.71
C ASP A 333 -38.42 23.10 -4.30
N MET A 334 -37.77 22.08 -3.72
CA MET A 334 -37.11 22.18 -2.42
C MET A 334 -35.67 22.67 -2.50
N LYS A 335 -35.15 23.14 -1.34
CA LYS A 335 -33.75 23.57 -1.19
C LYS A 335 -32.76 22.44 -1.47
N ASP A 336 -33.10 21.23 -1.06
CA ASP A 336 -32.28 20.01 -1.23
C ASP A 336 -33.16 18.94 -1.93
N PRO A 337 -33.30 18.99 -3.27
CA PRO A 337 -34.11 18.03 -4.02
C PRO A 337 -33.44 16.65 -4.07
N ILE A 338 -34.24 15.60 -4.26
CA ILE A 338 -33.71 14.25 -4.54
C ILE A 338 -33.09 14.25 -5.93
N ARG A 339 -31.82 13.82 -6.06
CA ARG A 339 -31.06 13.89 -7.33
C ARG A 339 -30.53 12.52 -7.73
N ILE A 340 -31.08 11.95 -8.80
CA ILE A 340 -30.62 10.64 -9.31
C ILE A 340 -29.46 10.78 -10.32
N SER A 341 -29.33 11.96 -10.93
CA SER A 341 -28.23 12.30 -11.82
C SER A 341 -27.87 13.78 -11.71
N ASP A 342 -26.70 14.14 -12.25
CA ASP A 342 -26.24 15.53 -12.32
C ASP A 342 -26.92 16.34 -13.45
N ARG A 343 -27.79 15.71 -14.26
CA ARG A 343 -28.45 16.38 -15.38
C ARG A 343 -29.79 16.98 -14.96
N ASP A 344 -29.91 18.30 -15.04
CA ASP A 344 -31.14 19.02 -14.69
C ASP A 344 -32.39 18.48 -15.44
N GLN A 345 -32.24 18.06 -16.71
CA GLN A 345 -33.35 17.50 -17.50
C GLN A 345 -33.89 16.18 -16.96
N ASP A 346 -33.09 15.41 -16.22
CA ASP A 346 -33.54 14.16 -15.65
C ASP A 346 -34.50 14.41 -14.47
N MET A 347 -34.40 15.56 -13.78
CA MET A 347 -35.32 15.92 -12.69
C MET A 347 -36.77 16.04 -13.19
N ASP A 348 -36.98 16.62 -14.37
CA ASP A 348 -38.29 16.70 -15.03
C ASP A 348 -38.88 15.31 -15.29
N ARG A 349 -38.04 14.41 -15.82
CA ARG A 349 -38.42 13.02 -16.12
C ARG A 349 -38.75 12.23 -14.86
N MET A 350 -38.02 12.47 -13.77
CA MET A 350 -38.28 11.86 -12.47
C MET A 350 -39.64 12.30 -11.92
N VAL A 351 -39.97 13.60 -12.04
CA VAL A 351 -41.29 14.11 -11.66
C VAL A 351 -42.40 13.43 -12.46
N GLU A 352 -42.26 13.35 -13.78
CA GLU A 352 -43.24 12.71 -14.66
C GLU A 352 -43.44 11.23 -14.33
N LEU A 353 -42.34 10.50 -14.14
CA LEU A 353 -42.35 9.07 -13.81
C LEU A 353 -43.05 8.79 -12.48
N PHE A 354 -42.61 9.46 -11.40
CA PHE A 354 -43.15 9.21 -10.05
C PHE A 354 -44.59 9.71 -9.92
N ALA A 355 -44.90 10.91 -10.43
CA ALA A 355 -46.25 11.45 -10.36
C ALA A 355 -47.24 10.61 -11.19
N GLY A 356 -46.82 10.16 -12.38
CA GLY A 356 -47.62 9.27 -13.22
C GLY A 356 -47.91 7.93 -12.55
N ALA A 357 -46.87 7.29 -12.00
CA ALA A 357 -47.01 5.98 -11.36
C ALA A 357 -47.86 6.04 -10.07
N ILE A 358 -47.59 6.99 -9.16
CA ILE A 358 -48.38 7.16 -7.93
C ILE A 358 -49.81 7.58 -8.25
N GLY A 359 -49.99 8.51 -9.20
CA GLY A 359 -51.33 8.96 -9.62
C GLY A 359 -52.18 7.80 -10.15
N LEU A 360 -51.63 6.99 -11.05
CA LEU A 360 -52.35 5.89 -11.70
C LEU A 360 -52.58 4.68 -10.78
N PHE A 361 -51.57 4.27 -10.01
CA PHE A 361 -51.66 3.01 -9.26
C PHE A 361 -52.20 3.19 -7.84
N LYS A 362 -51.85 4.29 -7.16
CA LYS A 362 -52.38 4.61 -5.82
C LYS A 362 -53.62 5.49 -5.89
N GLY A 363 -53.58 6.59 -6.66
CA GLY A 363 -54.65 7.60 -6.70
C GLY A 363 -56.01 7.05 -7.14
N ASP A 364 -56.03 6.21 -8.18
CA ASP A 364 -57.27 5.56 -8.63
C ASP A 364 -57.86 4.58 -7.59
N ARG A 365 -57.00 3.99 -6.75
CA ARG A 365 -57.36 2.99 -5.73
C ARG A 365 -57.67 3.61 -4.36
N SER A 366 -57.33 4.89 -4.13
CA SER A 366 -57.62 5.59 -2.86
C SER A 366 -59.04 6.18 -2.78
N HIS A 367 -59.76 6.29 -3.91
CA HIS A 367 -61.03 7.03 -3.98
C HIS A 367 -62.22 6.20 -4.51
N LYS A 368 -62.08 4.88 -4.76
CA LYS A 368 -63.14 4.03 -5.35
C LYS A 368 -63.13 2.62 -4.76
N ASP A 369 -64.32 2.05 -4.53
CA ASP A 369 -64.49 0.62 -4.15
C ASP A 369 -64.08 -0.35 -5.29
N ARG A 370 -63.85 0.15 -6.51
CA ARG A 370 -63.24 -0.59 -7.63
C ARG A 370 -62.36 0.34 -8.50
N PRO A 371 -61.07 0.04 -8.74
CA PRO A 371 -60.24 0.82 -9.64
C PRO A 371 -60.76 0.79 -11.09
N LEU A 372 -60.47 1.84 -11.86
CA LEU A 372 -60.83 1.92 -13.29
C LEU A 372 -60.16 0.82 -14.12
N LEU A 373 -58.96 0.41 -13.72
CA LEU A 373 -58.18 -0.66 -14.31
C LEU A 373 -57.91 -1.72 -13.23
N PRO A 374 -58.84 -2.66 -13.01
CA PRO A 374 -58.66 -3.73 -12.03
C PRO A 374 -57.61 -4.73 -12.49
N CYS A 375 -56.81 -5.20 -11.54
CA CYS A 375 -55.79 -6.21 -11.80
C CYS A 375 -56.45 -7.56 -12.06
N ARG A 376 -56.12 -8.21 -13.19
CA ARG A 376 -56.83 -9.41 -13.66
C ARG A 376 -56.14 -10.71 -13.27
N SER A 377 -54.90 -10.64 -12.84
CA SER A 377 -54.11 -11.82 -12.52
C SER A 377 -52.97 -11.54 -11.55
N ARG A 378 -52.58 -12.56 -10.81
CA ARG A 378 -51.39 -12.55 -9.94
C ARG A 378 -50.11 -12.13 -10.69
N ARG A 379 -49.94 -12.57 -11.94
CA ARG A 379 -48.78 -12.21 -12.78
C ARG A 379 -48.75 -10.72 -13.11
N GLU A 380 -49.90 -10.14 -13.41
CA GLU A 380 -50.04 -8.70 -13.63
C GLU A 380 -49.74 -7.92 -12.34
N CYS A 381 -50.27 -8.38 -11.20
CA CYS A 381 -49.98 -7.81 -9.88
C CYS A 381 -48.47 -7.78 -9.61
N LEU A 382 -47.78 -8.92 -9.74
CA LEU A 382 -46.34 -9.02 -9.46
C LEU A 382 -45.49 -8.08 -10.34
N ARG A 383 -45.87 -7.85 -11.60
CA ARG A 383 -45.17 -6.87 -12.46
C ARG A 383 -45.34 -5.44 -11.97
N LEU A 384 -46.52 -5.09 -11.47
CA LEU A 384 -46.79 -3.76 -10.91
C LEU A 384 -46.09 -3.57 -9.56
N LEU A 385 -46.01 -4.62 -8.74
CA LEU A 385 -45.21 -4.61 -7.51
C LEU A 385 -43.71 -4.47 -7.82
N ALA A 386 -43.20 -5.16 -8.83
CA ALA A 386 -41.82 -5.02 -9.28
C ALA A 386 -41.53 -3.59 -9.78
N HIS A 387 -42.50 -2.94 -10.45
CA HIS A 387 -42.37 -1.54 -10.83
C HIS A 387 -42.27 -0.61 -9.60
N ALA A 388 -43.05 -0.85 -8.55
CA ALA A 388 -42.92 -0.12 -7.29
C ALA A 388 -41.54 -0.32 -6.64
N SER A 389 -41.00 -1.54 -6.66
CA SER A 389 -39.62 -1.83 -6.24
C SER A 389 -38.61 -0.99 -7.05
N SER A 390 -38.72 -0.96 -8.38
CA SER A 390 -37.83 -0.17 -9.23
C SER A 390 -37.87 1.34 -8.94
N LEU A 391 -39.02 1.88 -8.50
CA LEU A 391 -39.11 3.28 -8.08
C LEU A 391 -38.35 3.52 -6.76
N LEU A 392 -38.43 2.61 -5.80
CA LEU A 392 -37.62 2.70 -4.58
C LEU A 392 -36.13 2.56 -4.89
N ASP A 393 -35.74 1.66 -5.81
CA ASP A 393 -34.35 1.50 -6.25
C ASP A 393 -33.80 2.78 -6.89
N LEU A 394 -34.64 3.52 -7.62
CA LEU A 394 -34.26 4.83 -8.13
C LEU A 394 -34.03 5.83 -7.00
N LEU A 395 -34.88 5.85 -5.96
CA LEU A 395 -34.66 6.75 -4.81
C LEU A 395 -33.31 6.46 -4.13
N ASP A 396 -32.92 5.19 -4.03
CA ASP A 396 -31.65 4.77 -3.41
C ASP A 396 -30.38 5.16 -4.18
N ARG A 397 -30.54 5.70 -5.39
CA ARG A 397 -29.47 6.29 -6.21
C ARG A 397 -29.36 7.81 -6.06
N ASP A 398 -29.99 8.38 -5.02
CA ASP A 398 -29.87 9.79 -4.69
C ASP A 398 -28.40 10.15 -4.40
N ILE A 399 -27.76 10.90 -5.30
CA ILE A 399 -26.32 11.18 -5.30
C ILE A 399 -25.85 11.91 -4.03
N ASP A 400 -26.76 12.64 -3.40
CA ASP A 400 -26.50 13.41 -2.17
C ASP A 400 -26.57 12.53 -0.91
N ARG A 401 -27.04 11.27 -1.03
CA ARG A 401 -27.19 10.33 0.09
C ARG A 401 -26.50 9.00 -0.12
N ALA A 402 -26.24 8.63 -1.37
CA ALA A 402 -25.53 7.41 -1.71
C ALA A 402 -24.03 7.53 -1.36
N PRO A 403 -23.39 6.41 -0.97
CA PRO A 403 -21.96 6.39 -0.76
C PRO A 403 -21.24 6.76 -2.06
N SER A 404 -20.15 7.52 -1.98
CA SER A 404 -19.45 8.02 -3.18
C SER A 404 -17.94 7.95 -3.03
N ILE A 405 -17.25 7.87 -4.16
CA ILE A 405 -15.78 7.89 -4.26
C ILE A 405 -15.38 9.28 -4.76
N ARG A 406 -14.60 10.02 -3.96
CA ARG A 406 -14.00 11.29 -4.36
C ARG A 406 -12.74 11.10 -5.20
N GLY A 407 -11.94 10.10 -4.86
CA GLY A 407 -10.73 9.74 -5.59
C GLY A 407 -10.13 8.44 -5.10
N TYR A 408 -9.10 7.97 -5.78
CA TYR A 408 -8.44 6.70 -5.47
C TYR A 408 -6.92 6.84 -5.44
N GLN A 409 -6.27 5.89 -4.76
CA GLN A 409 -4.84 5.76 -4.72
C GLN A 409 -4.47 4.28 -4.87
N HIS A 410 -3.70 3.95 -5.90
CA HIS A 410 -3.09 2.64 -6.07
C HIS A 410 -1.59 2.75 -5.83
N ARG A 411 -1.16 2.54 -4.58
CA ARG A 411 0.27 2.38 -4.25
C ARG A 411 0.57 0.91 -4.47
N GLN A 412 1.08 0.55 -5.65
CA GLN A 412 1.65 -0.75 -6.07
C GLN A 412 1.27 -2.00 -5.24
N GLY A 413 0.79 -3.04 -5.93
CA GLY A 413 0.39 -4.31 -5.31
C GLY A 413 -1.12 -4.47 -5.32
N ASP A 414 -1.64 -5.21 -4.35
CA ASP A 414 -3.01 -5.72 -4.41
C ASP A 414 -4.04 -4.88 -3.63
N ILE A 415 -3.66 -3.69 -3.14
CA ILE A 415 -4.56 -2.83 -2.35
C ILE A 415 -4.83 -1.52 -3.08
N LEU A 416 -6.11 -1.24 -3.31
CA LEU A 416 -6.59 0.05 -3.79
C LEU A 416 -7.21 0.83 -2.63
N THR A 417 -6.72 2.04 -2.39
CA THR A 417 -7.29 2.95 -1.39
C THR A 417 -8.28 3.89 -2.06
N LEU A 418 -9.49 4.00 -1.50
CA LEU A 418 -10.57 4.86 -1.98
C LEU A 418 -10.85 5.95 -0.94
N TRP A 419 -10.86 7.21 -1.37
CA TRP A 419 -11.39 8.30 -0.58
C TRP A 419 -12.91 8.29 -0.71
N VAL A 420 -13.58 7.81 0.35
CA VAL A 420 -15.03 7.60 0.37
C VAL A 420 -15.75 8.68 1.18
N GLU A 421 -16.92 9.10 0.72
CA GLU A 421 -17.83 9.98 1.45
C GLU A 421 -19.21 9.34 1.57
N ARG A 422 -19.96 9.73 2.61
CA ARG A 422 -21.34 9.27 2.85
C ARG A 422 -21.47 7.74 2.91
N ALA A 423 -20.42 7.07 3.37
CA ALA A 423 -20.34 5.63 3.56
C ALA A 423 -20.19 5.31 5.05
N GLY A 424 -20.90 4.27 5.52
CA GLY A 424 -20.70 3.65 6.83
C GLY A 424 -19.84 2.40 6.77
N ASP A 425 -19.79 1.67 7.87
CA ASP A 425 -18.98 0.46 8.07
C ASP A 425 -19.44 -0.76 7.26
N GLN A 426 -20.69 -0.75 6.77
CA GLN A 426 -21.29 -1.82 5.96
C GLN A 426 -21.20 -1.56 4.45
N VAL A 427 -20.40 -0.58 4.02
CA VAL A 427 -20.23 -0.28 2.60
C VAL A 427 -19.40 -1.37 1.90
N HIS A 428 -19.75 -1.65 0.64
CA HIS A 428 -19.03 -2.58 -0.22
C HIS A 428 -18.65 -1.91 -1.54
N ALA A 429 -17.46 -2.23 -2.07
CA ALA A 429 -17.04 -1.83 -3.40
C ALA A 429 -17.34 -2.92 -4.43
N TRP A 430 -17.81 -2.49 -5.59
CA TRP A 430 -18.06 -3.33 -6.75
C TRP A 430 -17.29 -2.82 -7.96
N LEU A 431 -16.50 -3.70 -8.56
CA LEU A 431 -15.70 -3.49 -9.75
C LEU A 431 -16.45 -3.99 -10.99
N ASP A 432 -16.47 -3.15 -12.04
CA ASP A 432 -17.05 -3.44 -13.36
C ASP A 432 -18.45 -4.04 -13.30
N GLU A 433 -19.24 -3.60 -12.32
CA GLU A 433 -20.63 -4.02 -12.05
C GLU A 433 -20.82 -5.47 -11.57
N THR A 434 -19.83 -6.34 -11.76
CA THR A 434 -19.98 -7.78 -11.53
C THR A 434 -19.22 -8.33 -10.33
N THR A 435 -18.14 -7.67 -9.93
CA THR A 435 -17.16 -8.24 -9.00
C THR A 435 -17.15 -7.45 -7.71
N GLN A 436 -17.68 -8.02 -6.63
CA GLN A 436 -17.54 -7.43 -5.30
C GLN A 436 -16.08 -7.57 -4.84
N LEU A 437 -15.48 -6.45 -4.45
CA LEU A 437 -14.10 -6.43 -3.93
C LEU A 437 -14.11 -6.68 -2.43
N THR A 438 -13.14 -7.45 -1.95
CA THR A 438 -12.94 -7.68 -0.52
C THR A 438 -12.48 -6.38 0.14
N THR A 439 -13.19 -5.93 1.16
CA THR A 439 -12.76 -4.75 1.94
C THR A 439 -11.66 -5.17 2.90
N HIS A 440 -10.49 -4.57 2.76
CA HIS A 440 -9.33 -4.80 3.63
C HIS A 440 -9.44 -4.01 4.92
N SER A 441 -9.75 -2.72 4.81
CA SER A 441 -9.98 -1.85 5.96
C SER A 441 -10.97 -0.73 5.63
N PHE A 442 -11.70 -0.26 6.64
CA PHE A 442 -12.58 0.90 6.52
C PHE A 442 -12.36 1.85 7.71
N ARG A 443 -12.21 3.14 7.40
CA ARG A 443 -12.26 4.24 8.36
C ARG A 443 -13.11 5.36 7.76
N PRO A 444 -13.79 6.19 8.56
CA PRO A 444 -14.51 7.33 8.01
C PRO A 444 -13.60 8.19 7.11
N GLY A 445 -13.97 8.29 5.83
CA GLY A 445 -13.18 8.99 4.81
C GLY A 445 -12.23 8.11 3.97
N THR A 446 -11.98 6.85 4.33
CA THR A 446 -11.02 6.00 3.61
C THR A 446 -11.43 4.54 3.65
N MET A 447 -11.48 3.90 2.49
CA MET A 447 -11.73 2.47 2.36
C MET A 447 -10.62 1.82 1.54
N GLU A 448 -10.04 0.74 2.04
CA GLU A 448 -9.05 -0.07 1.31
C GLU A 448 -9.72 -1.33 0.81
N VAL A 449 -9.54 -1.63 -0.47
CA VAL A 449 -10.12 -2.79 -1.14
C VAL A 449 -9.05 -3.61 -1.82
N ASP A 450 -9.23 -4.92 -1.79
CA ASP A 450 -8.36 -5.90 -2.43
C ASP A 450 -8.66 -5.96 -3.94
N VAL A 451 -7.62 -5.77 -4.74
CA VAL A 451 -7.62 -5.87 -6.20
C VAL A 451 -6.69 -6.98 -6.69
N THR A 452 -6.34 -7.94 -5.84
CA THR A 452 -5.55 -9.13 -6.17
C THR A 452 -6.16 -9.84 -7.37
N GLY A 453 -5.33 -10.13 -8.37
CA GLY A 453 -5.75 -10.88 -9.55
C GLY A 453 -6.58 -10.07 -10.56
N ILE A 454 -6.97 -8.83 -10.25
CA ILE A 454 -7.63 -7.94 -11.22
C ILE A 454 -6.63 -7.55 -12.32
N PRO A 455 -7.02 -7.57 -13.61
CA PRO A 455 -6.16 -7.13 -14.70
C PRO A 455 -5.66 -5.69 -14.52
N VAL A 456 -4.54 -5.35 -15.15
CA VAL A 456 -4.12 -3.95 -15.26
C VAL A 456 -4.99 -3.23 -16.28
N GLY A 457 -5.28 -1.95 -16.04
CA GLY A 457 -6.06 -1.14 -16.97
C GLY A 457 -7.14 -0.30 -16.30
N GLU A 458 -8.08 0.16 -17.13
CA GLU A 458 -9.24 0.93 -16.70
C GLU A 458 -10.29 0.01 -16.10
N HIS A 459 -10.80 0.40 -14.93
CA HIS A 459 -11.92 -0.26 -14.29
C HIS A 459 -12.90 0.76 -13.72
N ARG A 460 -14.13 0.34 -13.47
CA ARG A 460 -15.17 1.17 -12.85
C ARG A 460 -15.54 0.62 -11.48
N ILE A 461 -15.35 1.41 -10.44
CA ILE A 461 -15.73 1.04 -9.08
C ILE A 461 -16.93 1.86 -8.63
N HIS A 462 -17.93 1.22 -8.06
CA HIS A 462 -19.00 1.91 -7.36
C HIS A 462 -19.20 1.33 -5.95
N LEU A 463 -19.82 2.12 -5.07
CA LEU A 463 -20.07 1.75 -3.69
C LEU A 463 -21.53 1.36 -3.48
N VAL A 464 -21.77 0.36 -2.66
CA VAL A 464 -23.11 -0.12 -2.28
C VAL A 464 -23.17 -0.23 -0.76
N GLU A 465 -24.20 0.35 -0.13
CA GLU A 465 -24.46 0.22 1.30
C GLU A 465 -25.95 -0.07 1.53
N GLY A 466 -26.26 -1.30 1.92
CA GLY A 466 -27.64 -1.80 1.93
C GLY A 466 -28.22 -1.74 0.51
N THR A 467 -29.29 -0.97 0.33
CA THR A 467 -29.92 -0.74 -0.99
C THR A 467 -29.37 0.50 -1.71
N ARG A 468 -28.58 1.34 -1.04
CA ARG A 468 -28.03 2.58 -1.62
C ARG A 468 -26.84 2.28 -2.51
N GLN A 469 -26.84 2.83 -3.72
CA GLN A 469 -25.80 2.63 -4.72
C GLN A 469 -25.26 3.96 -5.23
N GLY A 470 -23.94 4.15 -5.10
CA GLY A 470 -23.20 5.30 -5.60
C GLY A 470 -22.95 5.28 -7.10
N ALA A 471 -22.59 6.44 -7.65
CA ALA A 471 -22.11 6.52 -9.02
C ALA A 471 -20.76 5.79 -9.18
N ALA A 472 -20.55 5.19 -10.35
CA ALA A 472 -19.29 4.53 -10.66
C ALA A 472 -18.17 5.54 -10.96
N HIS A 473 -17.02 5.31 -10.33
CA HIS A 473 -15.78 6.06 -10.44
C HIS A 473 -14.77 5.27 -11.26
N THR A 474 -14.14 5.91 -12.24
CA THR A 474 -13.09 5.27 -13.06
C THR A 474 -11.79 5.21 -12.27
N VAL A 475 -11.19 4.03 -12.19
CA VAL A 475 -9.89 3.80 -11.57
C VAL A 475 -8.95 3.15 -12.58
N TRP A 476 -7.66 3.37 -12.40
CA TRP A 476 -6.63 2.76 -13.22
C TRP A 476 -5.71 1.90 -12.36
N LEU A 477 -5.68 0.59 -12.63
CA LEU A 477 -4.89 -0.39 -11.87
C LEU A 477 -3.58 -0.72 -12.59
N THR A 478 -2.49 -0.79 -11.83
CA THR A 478 -1.14 -1.04 -12.35
C THR A 478 -0.41 -2.10 -11.53
N ARG A 479 0.19 -3.11 -12.18
CA ARG A 479 0.92 -4.19 -11.48
C ARG A 479 2.39 -3.90 -11.26
N ASP A 480 3.01 -3.13 -12.15
CA ASP A 480 4.38 -2.66 -12.02
C ASP A 480 4.49 -1.26 -12.61
N PRO A 481 5.37 -0.39 -12.10
CA PRO A 481 5.77 0.77 -12.87
C PRO A 481 6.43 0.22 -14.14
N GLY A 482 5.87 0.50 -15.32
CA GLY A 482 6.58 0.27 -16.59
C GLY A 482 8.01 0.81 -16.51
N ARG A 483 8.93 0.32 -17.34
CA ARG A 483 10.39 0.51 -17.14
C ARG A 483 10.73 1.94 -16.65
N SER A 484 11.29 2.08 -15.45
CA SER A 484 11.71 3.37 -14.87
C SER A 484 13.00 3.90 -15.49
N VAL A 485 13.78 2.99 -16.09
CA VAL A 485 14.88 3.32 -17.01
C VAL A 485 14.45 2.99 -18.42
N TRP A 486 14.43 3.99 -19.29
CA TRP A 486 13.96 3.82 -20.66
C TRP A 486 14.69 4.72 -21.65
N TYR A 487 14.65 4.28 -22.91
CA TYR A 487 15.26 4.97 -24.04
C TYR A 487 14.23 5.04 -25.15
N ARG A 488 13.81 6.25 -25.51
CA ARG A 488 12.79 6.49 -26.53
C ARG A 488 13.40 7.16 -27.74
N VAL A 489 13.19 6.59 -28.92
CA VAL A 489 13.64 7.16 -30.18
C VAL A 489 12.87 8.46 -30.44
N VAL A 490 13.60 9.57 -30.54
CA VAL A 490 13.03 10.90 -30.79
C VAL A 490 13.40 11.44 -32.15
N GLU A 491 14.50 10.97 -32.73
CA GLU A 491 14.96 11.36 -34.07
C GLU A 491 15.76 10.19 -34.67
N VAL A 492 15.61 9.98 -35.98
CA VAL A 492 16.34 8.96 -36.74
C VAL A 492 17.04 9.63 -37.91
N ASP A 493 18.01 8.93 -38.51
CA ASP A 493 18.80 9.44 -39.63
C ASP A 493 19.53 10.75 -39.33
N VAL A 494 19.95 10.94 -38.06
CA VAL A 494 20.63 12.14 -37.59
C VAL A 494 21.98 12.27 -38.30
N PRO A 495 22.26 13.35 -39.03
CA PRO A 495 23.56 13.54 -39.67
C PRO A 495 24.68 13.65 -38.65
N LEU A 496 25.73 12.85 -38.83
CA LEU A 496 26.95 12.89 -38.03
C LEU A 496 28.12 13.38 -38.89
N TYR A 497 29.00 14.19 -38.33
CA TYR A 497 30.14 14.79 -39.04
C TYR A 497 31.45 14.35 -38.39
N ALA A 498 32.52 14.25 -39.19
CA ALA A 498 33.86 13.88 -38.75
C ALA A 498 34.74 15.10 -38.39
N ASP A 499 34.19 16.31 -38.51
CA ASP A 499 34.87 17.57 -38.22
C ASP A 499 33.91 18.61 -37.62
N ALA A 500 34.46 19.54 -36.84
CA ALA A 500 33.71 20.60 -36.16
C ALA A 500 33.08 21.63 -37.11
N LEU A 501 33.53 21.72 -38.37
CA LEU A 501 32.97 22.64 -39.37
C LEU A 501 31.79 22.02 -40.14
N GLY A 502 31.58 20.70 -39.99
CA GLY A 502 30.50 19.97 -40.64
C GLY A 502 30.72 19.75 -42.14
N GLN A 503 31.97 19.77 -42.60
CA GLN A 503 32.30 19.63 -44.03
C GLN A 503 32.36 18.17 -44.48
N GLN A 504 32.68 17.25 -43.56
CA GLN A 504 32.85 15.83 -43.80
C GLN A 504 31.77 15.05 -43.03
N GLN A 505 30.68 14.70 -43.71
CA GLN A 505 29.64 13.85 -43.12
C GLN A 505 30.11 12.38 -43.06
N LEU A 506 29.84 11.72 -41.93
CA LEU A 506 30.08 10.29 -41.76
C LEU A 506 29.06 9.48 -42.58
N ALA A 507 29.50 8.31 -43.09
CA ALA A 507 28.64 7.41 -43.85
C ALA A 507 27.59 6.67 -42.98
N ILE A 508 27.71 6.77 -41.66
CA ILE A 508 26.78 6.20 -40.69
C ILE A 508 25.89 7.30 -40.12
N ALA A 509 24.61 6.99 -39.96
CA ALA A 509 23.67 7.90 -39.35
C ALA A 509 23.62 7.74 -37.83
N GLY A 510 23.19 8.79 -37.16
CA GLY A 510 22.87 8.77 -35.74
C GLY A 510 21.39 8.46 -35.48
N VAL A 511 21.12 7.93 -34.29
CA VAL A 511 19.79 7.92 -33.68
C VAL A 511 19.85 8.79 -32.43
N ARG A 512 18.84 9.63 -32.23
CA ARG A 512 18.69 10.42 -30.99
C ARG A 512 17.65 9.74 -30.10
N LEU A 513 18.04 9.53 -28.85
CA LEU A 513 17.21 8.93 -27.81
C LEU A 513 16.94 9.97 -26.74
N ALA A 514 15.67 10.13 -26.34
CA ALA A 514 15.34 10.64 -25.02
C ALA A 514 15.55 9.52 -24.01
N VAL A 515 16.20 9.83 -22.90
CA VAL A 515 16.67 8.84 -21.93
C VAL A 515 16.20 9.24 -20.55
N LEU A 516 15.69 8.29 -19.79
CA LEU A 516 15.48 8.39 -18.35
C LEU A 516 16.35 7.33 -17.69
N GLU A 517 17.36 7.74 -16.93
CA GLU A 517 18.28 6.84 -16.21
C GLU A 517 18.33 7.26 -14.75
N ALA A 518 17.94 6.37 -13.84
CA ALA A 518 17.87 6.66 -12.40
C ALA A 518 17.10 7.96 -12.08
N GLY A 519 16.00 8.23 -12.80
CA GLY A 519 15.19 9.45 -12.66
C GLY A 519 15.78 10.70 -13.32
N VAL A 520 16.98 10.63 -13.91
CA VAL A 520 17.60 11.75 -14.63
C VAL A 520 17.22 11.70 -16.11
N ALA A 521 16.49 12.72 -16.56
CA ALA A 521 16.17 12.89 -17.97
C ALA A 521 17.37 13.49 -18.74
N SER A 522 17.71 12.89 -19.87
CA SER A 522 18.76 13.38 -20.77
C SER A 522 18.45 13.02 -22.23
N GLU A 523 19.31 13.48 -23.14
CA GLU A 523 19.30 13.04 -24.53
C GLU A 523 20.66 12.43 -24.88
N ARG A 524 20.63 11.39 -25.73
CA ARG A 524 21.83 10.76 -26.27
C ARG A 524 21.73 10.64 -27.77
N VAL A 525 22.81 10.98 -28.48
CA VAL A 525 22.98 10.67 -29.90
C VAL A 525 23.96 9.52 -30.02
N LEU A 526 23.61 8.49 -30.79
CA LEU A 526 24.45 7.30 -30.95
C LEU A 526 24.55 6.91 -32.43
N PRO A 527 25.71 6.45 -32.91
CA PRO A 527 25.85 5.97 -34.27
C PRO A 527 25.16 4.61 -34.42
N THR A 528 24.41 4.41 -35.49
CA THR A 528 23.70 3.13 -35.72
C THR A 528 23.61 2.76 -37.20
N ARG A 529 23.48 1.47 -37.48
CA ARG A 529 23.12 0.93 -38.79
C ARG A 529 21.70 0.35 -38.83
N LYS A 530 21.01 0.33 -37.69
CA LYS A 530 19.62 -0.11 -37.62
C LYS A 530 18.71 1.03 -38.00
N THR A 531 17.57 0.67 -38.58
CA THR A 531 16.45 1.58 -38.77
C THR A 531 15.56 1.55 -37.54
N TYR A 532 15.16 2.73 -37.08
CA TYR A 532 14.29 2.91 -35.94
C TYR A 532 13.05 3.70 -36.35
N GLN A 533 12.02 3.67 -35.51
CA GLN A 533 10.81 4.46 -35.67
C GLN A 533 10.71 5.47 -34.53
N VAL A 534 10.47 6.73 -34.86
CA VAL A 534 10.25 7.78 -33.86
C VAL A 534 9.06 7.42 -32.98
N GLY A 535 9.22 7.60 -31.67
CA GLY A 535 8.24 7.23 -30.65
C GLY A 535 8.41 5.81 -30.09
N HIS A 536 9.24 4.94 -30.69
CA HIS A 536 9.47 3.60 -30.15
C HIS A 536 10.48 3.62 -29.00
N TYR A 537 10.21 2.79 -27.99
CA TYR A 537 11.18 2.45 -26.95
C TYR A 537 12.15 1.37 -27.45
N VAL A 538 13.40 1.47 -27.02
CA VAL A 538 14.49 0.56 -27.39
C VAL A 538 15.27 0.10 -26.17
N GLU A 539 15.84 -1.10 -26.22
CA GLU A 539 16.78 -1.57 -25.20
C GLU A 539 18.16 -0.93 -25.39
N TRP A 540 18.86 -0.66 -24.29
CA TRP A 540 20.25 -0.24 -24.37
C TRP A 540 21.16 -1.41 -24.72
N ARG A 541 21.66 -1.44 -25.96
CA ARG A 541 22.66 -2.42 -26.42
C ARG A 541 23.63 -1.77 -27.39
N SER A 542 24.91 -2.08 -27.21
CA SER A 542 25.96 -1.79 -28.18
C SER A 542 26.33 -3.05 -28.96
N SER A 543 26.68 -2.93 -30.24
CA SER A 543 27.19 -4.04 -31.04
C SER A 543 28.43 -4.68 -30.36
N GLY A 544 28.51 -6.02 -30.35
CA GLY A 544 29.65 -6.74 -29.79
C GLY A 544 30.98 -6.36 -30.44
N ARG A 545 32.02 -6.19 -29.61
CA ARG A 545 33.42 -5.80 -29.89
C ARG A 545 33.91 -6.01 -31.34
N ALA A 546 33.98 -4.92 -32.12
CA ALA A 546 35.01 -4.63 -33.13
C ALA A 546 34.72 -3.32 -33.90
N GLU A 547 33.46 -2.88 -33.94
CA GLU A 547 33.04 -1.76 -34.79
C GLU A 547 32.75 -0.51 -33.95
N SER A 548 33.69 0.44 -34.00
CA SER A 548 33.54 1.76 -33.39
C SER A 548 33.68 2.85 -34.45
N THR A 549 33.05 3.98 -34.18
CA THR A 549 33.27 5.22 -34.92
C THR A 549 34.33 6.04 -34.21
N GLY A 550 35.10 6.83 -34.99
CA GLY A 550 35.99 7.84 -34.43
C GLY A 550 35.21 9.05 -33.90
N PRO A 551 35.89 10.20 -33.71
CA PRO A 551 35.25 11.41 -33.23
C PRO A 551 34.09 11.84 -34.14
N ALA A 552 32.99 12.30 -33.54
CA ALA A 552 31.83 12.75 -34.28
C ALA A 552 31.24 14.04 -33.71
N TRP A 553 30.68 14.85 -34.59
CA TRP A 553 29.94 16.08 -34.29
C TRP A 553 28.50 15.95 -34.77
N VAL A 554 27.59 16.54 -34.02
CA VAL A 554 26.16 16.55 -34.33
C VAL A 554 25.60 17.96 -34.15
N ARG A 555 24.55 18.28 -34.90
CA ARG A 555 23.79 19.51 -34.72
C ARG A 555 22.72 19.34 -33.65
N ASP A 556 22.43 20.41 -32.93
CA ASP A 556 21.22 20.50 -32.13
C ASP A 556 19.97 20.38 -33.01
N ARG A 557 18.86 19.98 -32.38
CA ARG A 557 17.55 20.03 -33.02
C ARG A 557 17.33 21.43 -33.59
N PHE A 558 16.68 21.53 -34.75
CA PHE A 558 16.41 22.79 -35.46
C PHE A 558 17.61 23.45 -36.16
N GLY A 559 18.70 22.71 -36.41
CA GLY A 559 19.81 23.20 -37.24
C GLY A 559 20.77 24.13 -36.50
N GLY A 560 20.91 23.94 -35.19
CA GLY A 560 21.84 24.68 -34.34
C GLY A 560 23.33 24.44 -34.66
N PRO A 561 24.23 25.03 -33.86
CA PRO A 561 25.66 24.85 -34.01
C PRO A 561 26.06 23.36 -33.86
N LEU A 562 27.19 23.00 -34.47
CA LEU A 562 27.80 21.69 -34.29
C LEU A 562 28.46 21.64 -32.91
N HIS A 563 28.19 20.56 -32.17
CA HIS A 563 28.90 20.24 -30.95
C HIS A 563 29.46 18.81 -31.05
N THR A 564 30.52 18.55 -30.30
CA THR A 564 31.11 17.22 -30.22
C THR A 564 30.10 16.26 -29.61
N ALA A 565 29.79 15.19 -30.31
CA ALA A 565 28.91 14.13 -29.82
C ALA A 565 29.70 13.10 -29.00
N TRP A 566 30.89 12.71 -29.48
CA TRP A 566 31.84 11.81 -28.80
C TRP A 566 33.22 11.82 -29.48
N ASP A 567 34.25 11.33 -28.77
CA ASP A 567 35.59 11.08 -29.35
C ASP A 567 35.72 9.67 -29.95
N SER A 568 34.96 8.71 -29.42
CA SER A 568 34.81 7.36 -29.95
C SER A 568 33.51 6.78 -29.43
N SER A 569 32.81 6.02 -30.27
CA SER A 569 31.55 5.37 -29.87
C SER A 569 31.36 4.03 -30.56
N ALA A 570 30.91 3.03 -29.80
CA ALA A 570 30.45 1.76 -30.34
C ALA A 570 29.12 1.95 -31.07
N LEU A 571 28.84 1.11 -32.06
CA LEU A 571 27.55 1.17 -32.75
C LEU A 571 26.42 0.77 -31.81
N PHE A 572 25.35 1.57 -31.81
CA PHE A 572 24.11 1.26 -31.11
C PHE A 572 23.31 0.24 -31.92
N ASP A 573 22.95 -0.86 -31.27
CA ASP A 573 22.17 -1.96 -31.83
C ASP A 573 21.02 -2.34 -30.87
N GLY A 574 20.38 -1.31 -30.31
CA GLY A 574 19.23 -1.48 -29.43
C GLY A 574 18.06 -2.14 -30.15
N GLN A 575 17.39 -3.07 -29.47
CA GLN A 575 16.21 -3.75 -30.00
C GLN A 575 14.95 -2.93 -29.70
N ALA A 576 14.08 -2.72 -30.69
CA ALA A 576 12.79 -2.08 -30.49
C ALA A 576 11.89 -2.93 -29.58
N ILE A 577 11.23 -2.28 -28.62
CA ILE A 577 10.38 -2.90 -27.61
C ILE A 577 8.91 -2.70 -28.01
N ALA A 578 8.43 -1.45 -27.91
CA ALA A 578 7.05 -1.07 -28.15
C ALA A 578 6.96 0.44 -28.47
N PRO A 579 5.90 0.91 -29.16
CA PRO A 579 5.64 2.33 -29.34
C PRO A 579 5.21 3.00 -28.03
N ALA A 580 5.47 4.30 -27.91
CA ALA A 580 4.81 5.14 -26.92
C ALA A 580 3.31 5.26 -27.23
N HIS A 581 2.48 5.17 -26.19
CA HIS A 581 1.05 5.46 -26.27
C HIS A 581 0.74 6.83 -25.64
N GLU A 582 -0.55 7.14 -25.53
CA GLU A 582 -1.01 8.35 -24.84
C GLU A 582 -0.61 8.31 -23.36
N GLU A 583 -0.09 9.43 -22.86
CA GLU A 583 0.27 9.61 -21.46
C GLU A 583 -0.97 9.51 -20.56
N ARG A 584 -0.81 8.81 -19.43
CA ARG A 584 -1.87 8.60 -18.43
C ARG A 584 -1.30 8.78 -17.04
N LEU A 585 -2.06 9.45 -16.18
CA LEU A 585 -1.77 9.54 -14.76
C LEU A 585 -2.17 8.23 -14.08
N MET A 586 -1.22 7.58 -13.40
CA MET A 586 -1.47 6.36 -12.62
C MET A 586 -1.90 6.68 -11.19
N ARG A 587 -1.15 7.60 -10.55
CA ARG A 587 -1.35 8.01 -9.16
C ARG A 587 -0.69 9.37 -8.92
N ILE A 588 -0.96 9.93 -7.75
CA ILE A 588 -0.22 11.07 -7.21
C ILE A 588 0.43 10.69 -5.87
N SER A 589 1.51 11.37 -5.48
CA SER A 589 2.14 11.28 -4.16
C SER A 589 2.52 12.65 -3.62
N PHE A 590 2.67 12.74 -2.30
CA PHE A 590 3.28 13.88 -1.64
C PHE A 590 4.74 13.55 -1.35
N GLU A 591 5.64 14.51 -1.55
CA GLU A 591 7.05 14.33 -1.29
C GLU A 591 7.59 15.52 -0.48
N PRO A 592 7.91 15.36 0.82
CA PRO A 592 7.77 14.13 1.64
C PRO A 592 6.33 13.67 1.95
N GLU A 593 6.17 12.39 2.30
CA GLU A 593 4.90 11.83 2.79
C GLU A 593 4.71 12.01 4.31
N HIS A 594 5.81 12.12 5.06
CA HIS A 594 5.80 12.22 6.52
C HIS A 594 6.64 13.41 6.98
N PHE A 595 6.03 14.29 7.76
CA PHE A 595 6.67 15.49 8.28
C PHE A 595 6.79 15.43 9.80
N GLN A 596 8.00 15.66 10.31
CA GLN A 596 8.27 15.91 11.73
C GLN A 596 8.76 17.35 11.87
N LEU A 597 7.90 18.23 12.38
CA LEU A 597 8.12 19.68 12.37
C LEU A 597 8.08 20.26 13.78
N ARG A 598 8.89 21.29 14.03
CA ARG A 598 8.73 22.18 15.18
C ARG A 598 7.73 23.30 14.86
N SER A 599 7.12 23.87 15.90
CA SER A 599 6.24 25.04 15.73
C SER A 599 6.99 26.17 15.00
N GLY A 600 6.41 26.65 13.90
CA GLY A 600 7.00 27.71 13.07
C GLY A 600 7.93 27.22 11.97
N ASP A 601 8.24 25.91 11.91
CA ASP A 601 8.97 25.35 10.78
C ASP A 601 8.20 25.57 9.47
N GLN A 602 8.96 25.82 8.42
CA GLN A 602 8.46 25.90 7.07
C GLN A 602 9.33 25.04 6.16
N VAL A 603 8.72 24.10 5.45
CA VAL A 603 9.42 23.08 4.66
C VAL A 603 8.79 22.94 3.28
N PRO A 604 9.57 22.56 2.24
CA PRO A 604 9.03 22.32 0.91
C PRO A 604 8.09 21.10 0.91
N LEU A 605 7.09 21.15 0.03
CA LEU A 605 6.22 20.03 -0.30
C LEU A 605 6.00 20.01 -1.80
N ARG A 606 6.26 18.87 -2.42
CA ARG A 606 5.89 18.60 -3.81
C ARG A 606 4.74 17.62 -3.86
N VAL A 607 3.89 17.79 -4.86
CA VAL A 607 2.95 16.75 -5.27
C VAL A 607 3.44 16.24 -6.61
N LEU A 608 3.69 14.94 -6.70
CA LEU A 608 4.20 14.31 -7.89
C LEU A 608 3.11 13.49 -8.55
N GLY A 609 2.94 13.66 -9.86
CA GLY A 609 2.16 12.76 -10.71
C GLY A 609 3.06 11.64 -11.22
N HIS A 610 2.59 10.40 -11.09
CA HIS A 610 3.25 9.21 -11.61
C HIS A 610 2.55 8.83 -12.91
N TYR A 611 3.28 8.88 -14.02
CA TYR A 611 2.73 8.76 -15.37
C TYR A 611 3.20 7.49 -16.05
N THR A 612 2.39 7.02 -17.00
CA THR A 612 2.74 5.93 -17.92
C THR A 612 2.17 6.18 -19.31
N ASP A 613 2.81 5.61 -20.31
CA ASP A 613 2.24 5.41 -21.64
C ASP A 613 2.01 3.92 -21.96
N GLY A 614 1.94 3.07 -20.94
CA GLY A 614 1.81 1.62 -21.07
C GLY A 614 3.11 0.87 -21.37
N THR A 615 4.18 1.55 -21.82
CA THR A 615 5.51 0.94 -22.00
C THR A 615 6.50 1.41 -20.93
N ALA A 616 6.52 2.72 -20.65
CA ALA A 616 7.41 3.34 -19.70
C ALA A 616 6.64 4.02 -18.56
N THR A 617 7.36 4.32 -17.46
CA THR A 617 6.86 5.23 -16.42
C THR A 617 7.86 6.31 -16.10
N TRP A 618 7.34 7.43 -15.60
CA TRP A 618 8.12 8.57 -15.14
C TRP A 618 7.29 9.40 -14.16
N THR A 619 7.98 10.29 -13.44
CA THR A 619 7.37 11.15 -12.43
C THR A 619 7.55 12.60 -12.82
N LEU A 620 6.51 13.42 -12.67
CA LEU A 620 6.56 14.86 -12.90
C LEU A 620 5.92 15.61 -11.73
N PRO A 621 6.45 16.78 -11.35
CA PRO A 621 5.78 17.65 -10.39
C PRO A 621 4.45 18.14 -10.97
N LEU A 622 3.41 18.16 -10.14
CA LEU A 622 2.14 18.79 -10.50
C LEU A 622 2.21 20.30 -10.30
N ASP A 623 1.66 21.03 -11.27
CA ASP A 623 1.54 22.49 -11.19
C ASP A 623 0.33 22.88 -10.31
N ASP A 624 0.59 23.69 -9.29
CA ASP A 624 -0.43 24.28 -8.39
C ASP A 624 -1.46 23.28 -7.82
N PRO A 625 -1.01 22.20 -7.15
CA PRO A 625 -1.90 21.18 -6.60
C PRO A 625 -2.84 21.79 -5.54
N LYS A 626 -4.11 21.43 -5.61
CA LYS A 626 -5.10 21.81 -4.59
C LYS A 626 -4.96 20.89 -3.38
N VAL A 627 -4.27 21.40 -2.37
CA VAL A 627 -4.03 20.68 -1.11
C VAL A 627 -4.95 21.19 -0.02
N GLU A 628 -5.69 20.27 0.59
CA GLU A 628 -6.55 20.50 1.75
C GLU A 628 -5.86 20.02 3.03
N THR A 629 -6.04 20.76 4.12
CA THR A 629 -5.52 20.42 5.44
C THR A 629 -6.68 19.95 6.33
N SER A 630 -6.46 18.92 7.15
CA SER A 630 -7.48 18.43 8.09
C SER A 630 -7.63 19.30 9.35
N ASP A 631 -6.56 20.00 9.77
CA ASP A 631 -6.56 20.98 10.86
C ASP A 631 -5.59 22.14 10.58
N GLU A 632 -6.12 23.27 10.11
CA GLU A 632 -5.36 24.49 9.76
C GLU A 632 -4.72 25.16 10.97
N LYS A 633 -5.13 24.80 12.19
CA LYS A 633 -4.50 25.31 13.41
C LYS A 633 -3.18 24.61 13.71
N VAL A 634 -2.94 23.42 13.16
CA VAL A 634 -1.70 22.62 13.34
C VAL A 634 -0.72 22.88 12.20
N ALA A 635 -1.15 22.79 10.94
CA ALA A 635 -0.31 23.09 9.79
C ALA A 635 -1.16 23.54 8.59
N VAL A 636 -0.58 24.37 7.73
CA VAL A 636 -1.22 24.82 6.49
C VAL A 636 -0.29 24.64 5.30
N PHE A 637 -0.87 24.28 4.16
CA PHE A 637 -0.18 24.34 2.89
C PHE A 637 -0.20 25.77 2.33
N GLN A 638 0.96 26.28 1.96
CA GLN A 638 1.10 27.53 1.23
C GLN A 638 1.13 27.23 -0.27
N ARG A 639 0.27 27.94 -1.01
CA ARG A 639 0.25 27.90 -2.47
C ARG A 639 1.66 28.13 -3.01
N GLY A 640 2.11 27.22 -3.87
CA GLY A 640 3.45 27.24 -4.44
C GLY A 640 4.33 26.07 -3.99
N GLY A 641 3.96 25.31 -2.95
CA GLY A 641 4.66 24.06 -2.59
C GLY A 641 5.44 24.11 -1.29
N ALA A 642 4.87 24.67 -0.21
CA ALA A 642 5.48 24.67 1.12
C ALA A 642 4.43 24.39 2.21
N VAL A 643 4.86 23.80 3.31
CA VAL A 643 4.05 23.53 4.50
C VAL A 643 4.55 24.39 5.64
N ILE A 644 3.63 25.04 6.34
CA ILE A 644 3.92 25.89 7.51
C ILE A 644 3.33 25.24 8.75
N ALA A 645 4.18 24.82 9.68
CA ALA A 645 3.78 24.38 11.01
C ALA A 645 3.29 25.57 11.84
N LYS A 646 2.09 25.46 12.40
CA LYS A 646 1.48 26.49 13.25
C LYS A 646 1.83 26.28 14.72
N PRO A 647 1.54 27.25 15.60
CA PRO A 647 1.89 27.16 17.02
C PRO A 647 1.18 26.05 17.82
N LYS A 648 0.07 25.51 17.31
CA LYS A 648 -0.65 24.42 17.99
C LYS A 648 0.08 23.10 17.70
N PRO A 649 0.61 22.40 18.72
CA PRO A 649 1.17 21.07 18.52
C PRO A 649 0.06 20.06 18.22
N GLY A 650 0.42 18.96 17.56
CA GLY A 650 -0.48 17.86 17.23
C GLY A 650 -0.20 17.27 15.86
N THR A 651 -0.99 16.25 15.52
CA THR A 651 -0.93 15.59 14.22
C THR A 651 -2.04 16.09 13.29
N THR A 652 -1.73 16.26 12.01
CA THR A 652 -2.70 16.61 10.97
C THR A 652 -2.34 15.93 9.66
N LYS A 653 -3.24 16.00 8.69
CA LYS A 653 -3.11 15.36 7.37
C LYS A 653 -3.32 16.38 6.27
N LEU A 654 -2.46 16.32 5.25
CA LEU A 654 -2.65 17.02 3.97
C LEU A 654 -3.24 16.05 2.95
N ARG A 655 -4.19 16.51 2.14
CA ARG A 655 -4.81 15.72 1.08
C ARG A 655 -4.78 16.48 -0.23
N CYS A 656 -4.48 15.79 -1.33
CA CYS A 656 -4.57 16.34 -2.67
C CYS A 656 -5.48 15.46 -3.51
N LEU A 657 -6.34 16.07 -4.33
CA LEU A 657 -7.12 15.40 -5.37
C LEU A 657 -6.75 16.00 -6.72
N TYR A 658 -6.32 15.15 -7.65
CA TYR A 658 -5.95 15.56 -9.00
C TYR A 658 -6.32 14.48 -10.00
N ALA A 659 -7.14 14.83 -10.99
CA ALA A 659 -7.61 13.93 -12.05
C ALA A 659 -8.15 12.57 -11.55
N GLY A 660 -8.92 12.57 -10.46
CA GLY A 660 -9.48 11.35 -9.85
C GLY A 660 -8.50 10.60 -8.92
N CYS A 661 -7.20 10.89 -8.99
CA CYS A 661 -6.22 10.35 -8.06
C CYS A 661 -6.13 11.18 -6.78
N TYR A 662 -5.89 10.51 -5.66
CA TYR A 662 -5.72 11.11 -4.34
C TYR A 662 -4.37 10.72 -3.72
N ALA A 663 -3.80 11.61 -2.91
CA ALA A 663 -2.69 11.34 -2.02
C ALA A 663 -2.91 11.99 -0.67
N GLU A 664 -2.22 11.46 0.35
CA GLU A 664 -2.19 12.00 1.69
C GLU A 664 -0.77 12.02 2.26
N ALA A 665 -0.46 13.08 3.01
CA ALA A 665 0.75 13.20 3.80
C ALA A 665 0.38 13.45 5.26
N SER A 666 1.20 12.93 6.18
CA SER A 666 1.03 13.13 7.61
C SER A 666 2.02 14.17 8.15
N ILE A 667 1.54 15.02 9.05
CA ILE A 667 2.35 16.04 9.70
C ILE A 667 2.22 15.88 11.20
N ASP A 668 3.36 15.76 11.87
CA ASP A 668 3.48 15.79 13.31
C ASP A 668 4.24 17.06 13.76
N VAL A 669 3.51 17.98 14.40
CA VAL A 669 4.06 19.22 14.94
C VAL A 669 4.29 19.05 16.44
N ALA A 670 5.56 18.96 16.83
CA ALA A 670 5.97 18.74 18.22
C ALA A 670 7.34 19.37 18.53
N ALA A 671 7.73 19.36 19.81
CA ALA A 671 9.04 19.82 20.26
C ALA A 671 10.11 18.73 20.04
N HIS A 672 10.33 18.35 18.78
CA HIS A 672 11.30 17.30 18.41
C HIS A 672 12.72 17.62 18.93
N PRO A 673 13.45 16.66 19.50
CA PRO A 673 14.76 16.90 20.09
C PRO A 673 15.81 17.34 19.06
N ARG A 674 16.92 17.88 19.55
CA ARG A 674 18.09 18.19 18.69
C ARG A 674 18.71 16.89 18.21
N GLY A 675 19.15 16.85 16.95
CA GLY A 675 19.68 15.66 16.29
C GLY A 675 18.64 14.78 15.62
N THR A 676 17.34 15.10 15.72
CA THR A 676 16.30 14.37 14.98
C THR A 676 16.53 14.52 13.48
N VAL A 677 16.61 13.38 12.78
CA VAL A 677 16.68 13.29 11.32
C VAL A 677 15.27 13.34 10.76
N THR A 678 15.01 14.27 9.86
CA THR A 678 13.70 14.48 9.23
C THR A 678 13.81 14.50 7.72
N GLU A 679 12.73 14.12 7.04
CA GLU A 679 12.61 14.23 5.59
C GLU A 679 12.46 15.71 5.20
N PHE A 680 13.29 16.19 4.29
CA PHE A 680 13.18 17.55 3.76
C PHE A 680 12.77 17.55 2.29
N LEU A 681 13.44 16.73 1.46
CA LEU A 681 13.03 16.44 0.09
C LEU A 681 13.22 14.94 -0.17
N THR A 682 12.23 14.28 -0.77
CA THR A 682 12.24 12.83 -1.10
C THR A 682 11.94 12.61 -2.58
N ASP A 683 12.14 11.40 -3.12
CA ASP A 683 11.88 11.10 -4.54
C ASP A 683 12.57 12.08 -5.50
N LEU A 684 13.85 12.38 -5.22
CA LEU A 684 14.75 13.06 -6.13
C LEU A 684 15.58 12.01 -6.90
N PRO A 685 16.09 12.35 -8.09
CA PRO A 685 17.20 11.60 -8.65
C PRO A 685 18.41 11.60 -7.69
N PRO A 686 19.40 10.71 -7.89
CA PRO A 686 20.58 10.61 -7.03
C PRO A 686 21.15 11.99 -6.71
N THR A 687 21.10 12.35 -5.43
CA THR A 687 21.42 13.70 -4.98
C THR A 687 22.87 13.74 -4.53
N SER A 688 23.69 14.48 -5.28
CA SER A 688 25.15 14.45 -5.13
C SER A 688 25.72 15.65 -4.40
N GLY A 689 25.08 16.82 -4.54
CA GLY A 689 25.61 18.06 -4.00
C GLY A 689 24.55 18.94 -3.37
N VAL A 690 24.95 19.61 -2.29
CA VAL A 690 24.15 20.62 -1.58
C VAL A 690 25.04 21.79 -1.17
N ALA A 691 24.53 23.00 -1.32
CA ALA A 691 25.21 24.19 -0.84
C ALA A 691 24.20 25.24 -0.37
N TRP A 692 24.47 25.85 0.79
CA TRP A 692 23.66 26.95 1.29
C TRP A 692 24.12 28.29 0.70
N THR A 693 23.18 29.06 0.15
CA THR A 693 23.41 30.42 -0.34
C THR A 693 22.58 31.42 0.48
N PRO A 694 22.83 32.73 0.41
CA PRO A 694 21.95 33.72 1.04
C PRO A 694 20.48 33.64 0.59
N GLN A 695 20.23 33.07 -0.59
CA GLN A 695 18.91 32.93 -1.19
C GLN A 695 18.26 31.56 -0.88
N GLY A 696 18.98 30.62 -0.28
CA GLY A 696 18.45 29.30 0.10
C GLY A 696 19.37 28.12 -0.21
N LEU A 697 18.85 26.91 -0.03
CA LEU A 697 19.57 25.65 -0.24
C LEU A 697 19.54 25.24 -1.70
N VAL A 698 20.71 25.20 -2.35
CA VAL A 698 20.86 24.70 -3.72
C VAL A 698 21.14 23.19 -3.69
N VAL A 699 20.50 22.46 -4.61
CA VAL A 699 20.52 20.99 -4.70
C VAL A 699 20.94 20.57 -6.12
N SER A 700 21.87 19.63 -6.18
CA SER A 700 22.38 18.99 -7.39
C SER A 700 21.95 17.52 -7.43
N THR A 701 21.20 17.13 -8.47
CA THR A 701 20.59 15.79 -8.60
C THR A 701 21.22 14.96 -9.71
N ARG A 702 22.54 15.10 -9.94
CA ARG A 702 23.32 14.46 -11.02
C ARG A 702 22.91 14.78 -12.46
N GLY A 703 21.74 15.38 -12.66
CA GLY A 703 21.29 15.91 -13.95
C GLY A 703 21.98 17.22 -14.31
N ARG A 704 21.47 17.86 -15.36
CA ARG A 704 21.96 19.17 -15.82
C ARG A 704 21.20 20.34 -15.20
N GLN A 705 20.33 20.07 -14.25
CA GLN A 705 19.47 21.07 -13.62
C GLN A 705 19.89 21.21 -12.16
N LEU A 706 20.01 22.46 -11.74
CA LEU A 706 20.16 22.81 -10.34
C LEU A 706 18.84 23.33 -9.81
N TRP A 707 18.53 22.96 -8.59
CA TRP A 707 17.28 23.31 -7.93
C TRP A 707 17.57 24.05 -6.64
N ARG A 708 16.62 24.84 -6.16
CA ARG A 708 16.77 25.58 -4.92
C ARG A 708 15.51 25.52 -4.08
N VAL A 709 15.68 25.27 -2.78
CA VAL A 709 14.67 25.62 -1.78
C VAL A 709 14.91 27.06 -1.37
N GLU A 710 14.00 27.95 -1.77
CA GLU A 710 14.12 29.38 -1.55
C GLU A 710 14.03 29.74 -0.05
N ALA A 711 14.97 30.52 0.47
CA ALA A 711 14.96 30.92 1.89
C ALA A 711 13.73 31.77 2.28
N LYS A 712 13.13 32.46 1.30
CA LYS A 712 12.00 33.36 1.52
C LYS A 712 10.67 32.64 1.77
N ASP A 713 10.41 31.56 1.02
CA ASP A 713 9.12 30.86 1.04
C ASP A 713 9.25 29.33 1.15
N ASN A 714 10.47 28.81 1.27
CA ASN A 714 10.81 27.39 1.35
C ASN A 714 10.19 26.55 0.23
N VAL A 715 9.95 27.15 -0.94
CA VAL A 715 9.47 26.43 -2.11
C VAL A 715 10.67 25.91 -2.89
N TYR A 716 10.59 24.64 -3.31
CA TYR A 716 11.57 24.01 -4.18
C TYR A 716 11.31 24.35 -5.65
N ARG A 717 12.25 25.01 -6.32
CA ARG A 717 12.12 25.48 -7.71
C ARG A 717 13.36 25.17 -8.52
N LEU A 718 13.18 25.06 -9.84
CA LEU A 718 14.31 25.03 -10.78
C LEU A 718 15.06 26.36 -10.67
N LEU A 719 16.36 26.28 -10.40
CA LEU A 719 17.24 27.44 -10.32
C LEU A 719 17.75 27.80 -11.71
N THR A 720 18.45 26.86 -12.34
CA THR A 720 19.05 27.04 -13.66
C THR A 720 19.38 25.69 -14.29
N ALA A 721 19.57 25.68 -15.61
CA ALA A 721 20.09 24.55 -16.35
C ALA A 721 21.54 24.82 -16.73
N VAL A 722 22.42 23.89 -16.39
CA VAL A 722 23.85 23.94 -16.66
C VAL A 722 24.11 23.62 -18.15
N PRO A 723 24.91 24.43 -18.87
CA PRO A 723 25.24 24.19 -20.28
C PRO A 723 26.15 22.98 -20.46
N GLN A 724 25.97 22.23 -21.55
CA GLN A 724 26.84 21.09 -21.87
C GLN A 724 28.17 21.61 -22.36
N LEU A 725 29.21 21.42 -21.54
CA LEU A 725 30.53 21.95 -21.88
C LEU A 725 31.36 20.97 -22.71
N SER A 726 31.14 19.67 -22.58
CA SER A 726 31.84 18.62 -23.33
C SER A 726 30.95 17.40 -23.61
N ALA A 727 31.42 16.51 -24.48
CA ALA A 727 30.76 15.24 -24.78
C ALA A 727 30.79 14.24 -23.60
N THR A 728 31.72 14.42 -22.65
CA THR A 728 31.88 13.55 -21.47
C THR A 728 31.18 14.07 -20.23
N ASP A 729 30.58 15.27 -20.30
CA ASP A 729 29.77 15.86 -19.23
C ASP A 729 28.52 15.02 -18.97
N GLN A 730 28.45 14.41 -17.79
CA GLN A 730 27.36 13.56 -17.33
C GLN A 730 26.40 14.30 -16.37
N GLY A 731 26.58 15.60 -16.15
CA GLY A 731 25.76 16.42 -15.27
C GLY A 731 26.51 17.00 -14.07
N THR A 732 25.76 17.48 -13.07
CA THR A 732 26.31 18.21 -11.92
C THR A 732 26.66 17.29 -10.75
N ASP A 733 27.62 17.68 -9.92
CA ASP A 733 28.07 16.90 -8.77
C ASP A 733 28.13 17.78 -7.51
N THR A 734 29.28 17.86 -6.85
CA THR A 734 29.57 18.71 -5.69
C THR A 734 29.37 20.19 -6.00
N LEU A 735 28.86 20.92 -5.01
CA LEU A 735 28.62 22.36 -5.06
C LEU A 735 29.47 23.09 -4.01
N ALA A 736 29.93 24.30 -4.29
CA ALA A 736 30.49 25.20 -3.27
C ALA A 736 29.90 26.60 -3.45
N ALA A 737 29.26 27.11 -2.40
CA ALA A 737 28.69 28.45 -2.40
C ALA A 737 29.64 29.43 -1.70
N ARG A 738 29.76 30.62 -2.25
CA ARG A 738 30.41 31.76 -1.62
C ARG A 738 29.39 32.57 -0.81
N GLU A 739 29.87 33.35 0.15
CA GLU A 739 29.03 34.18 1.04
C GLU A 739 28.10 35.15 0.30
N ASP A 740 28.48 35.65 -0.89
CA ASP A 740 27.63 36.54 -1.71
C ASP A 740 26.59 35.78 -2.56
N GLY A 741 26.78 34.47 -2.72
CA GLY A 741 25.92 33.59 -3.50
C GLY A 741 26.56 33.06 -4.79
N GLU A 742 27.79 33.44 -5.16
CA GLU A 742 28.48 32.76 -6.28
C GLU A 742 28.56 31.26 -6.05
N LEU A 743 28.34 30.48 -7.10
CA LEU A 743 28.20 29.03 -6.98
C LEU A 743 29.15 28.31 -7.93
N ALA A 744 30.13 27.60 -7.36
CA ALA A 744 30.98 26.69 -8.10
C ALA A 744 30.34 25.29 -8.16
N VAL A 745 30.36 24.70 -9.35
CA VAL A 745 29.69 23.43 -9.67
C VAL A 745 30.70 22.50 -10.32
N ARG A 746 30.86 21.32 -9.74
CA ARG A 746 31.65 20.25 -10.34
C ARG A 746 30.80 19.56 -11.40
N LEU A 747 31.39 19.28 -12.55
CA LEU A 747 30.75 18.53 -13.62
C LEU A 747 31.31 17.11 -13.67
N VAL A 748 30.44 16.12 -13.73
CA VAL A 748 30.84 14.71 -13.79
C VAL A 748 31.44 14.43 -15.16
N GLY A 749 32.68 13.94 -15.20
CA GLY A 749 33.35 13.59 -16.46
C GLY A 749 33.92 14.77 -17.23
N ASP A 750 33.87 15.99 -16.69
CA ASP A 750 34.59 17.17 -17.22
C ASP A 750 35.65 17.62 -16.21
N ARG A 751 36.75 18.20 -16.73
CA ARG A 751 37.84 18.74 -15.90
C ARG A 751 37.59 20.18 -15.46
N ARG A 752 36.62 20.86 -16.05
CA ARG A 752 36.28 22.24 -15.75
C ARG A 752 35.37 22.33 -14.53
N ILE A 753 35.50 23.46 -13.84
CA ILE A 753 34.59 23.87 -12.78
C ILE A 753 33.71 24.98 -13.36
N LEU A 754 32.40 24.82 -13.27
CA LEU A 754 31.48 25.84 -13.73
C LEU A 754 31.15 26.78 -12.58
N VAL A 755 31.40 28.08 -12.74
CA VAL A 755 31.00 29.12 -11.80
C VAL A 755 29.75 29.79 -12.34
N LEU A 756 28.68 29.76 -11.55
CA LEU A 756 27.40 30.37 -11.86
C LEU A 756 27.26 31.68 -11.09
N HIS A 757 26.90 32.75 -11.79
CA HIS A 757 26.89 34.07 -11.21
C HIS A 757 25.56 34.46 -10.60
N HIS A 758 25.57 34.90 -9.34
CA HIS A 758 24.31 35.12 -8.61
C HIS A 758 23.62 36.45 -8.98
N HIS A 759 24.36 37.43 -9.51
CA HIS A 759 23.88 38.79 -9.76
C HIS A 759 22.75 38.87 -10.81
N ASP A 760 22.66 37.90 -11.71
CA ASP A 760 21.60 37.77 -12.72
C ASP A 760 20.66 36.58 -12.46
N GLY A 761 20.73 36.01 -11.26
CA GLY A 761 19.98 34.81 -10.89
C GLY A 761 20.50 33.54 -11.58
N TYR A 762 21.82 33.41 -11.75
CA TYR A 762 22.49 32.26 -12.35
C TYR A 762 22.14 32.03 -13.83
N ARG A 763 21.93 33.12 -14.56
CA ARG A 763 21.73 33.09 -16.02
C ARG A 763 23.04 33.15 -16.77
N SER A 764 24.08 33.71 -16.16
CA SER A 764 25.44 33.71 -16.68
C SER A 764 26.33 32.76 -15.89
N SER A 765 27.36 32.26 -16.59
CA SER A 765 28.30 31.30 -16.06
C SER A 765 29.65 31.40 -16.75
N GLU A 766 30.70 31.03 -16.03
CA GLU A 766 32.07 30.92 -16.53
C GLU A 766 32.63 29.52 -16.27
N ALA A 767 33.33 28.95 -17.25
CA ALA A 767 33.95 27.63 -17.12
C ALA A 767 35.44 27.78 -16.85
N ILE A 768 35.85 27.50 -15.62
CA ILE A 768 37.23 27.56 -15.18
C ILE A 768 37.92 26.24 -15.55
N SER A 769 39.05 26.33 -16.25
CA SER A 769 39.90 25.18 -16.57
C SER A 769 41.19 25.29 -15.77
N PRO A 770 41.32 24.64 -14.60
CA PRO A 770 42.51 24.76 -13.79
C PRO A 770 43.76 24.30 -14.57
N GLU A 771 44.77 25.17 -14.66
CA GLU A 771 46.06 24.88 -15.27
C GLU A 771 46.95 23.98 -14.38
N ALA A 772 46.40 22.84 -13.95
CA ALA A 772 47.10 21.87 -13.11
C ALA A 772 46.79 20.43 -13.55
N ASP A 773 47.73 19.52 -13.29
CA ASP A 773 47.60 18.12 -13.67
C ASP A 773 46.51 17.41 -12.85
N GLY A 774 45.74 16.56 -13.53
CA GLY A 774 44.66 15.78 -12.93
C GLY A 774 43.27 16.43 -12.87
N VAL A 775 42.27 15.66 -12.44
CA VAL A 775 40.86 16.09 -12.41
C VAL A 775 40.53 16.77 -11.08
N PRO A 776 39.83 17.92 -11.06
CA PRO A 776 39.31 18.51 -9.84
C PRO A 776 38.32 17.57 -9.12
N MET A 777 38.60 17.30 -7.84
CA MET A 777 37.76 16.42 -7.03
C MET A 777 36.87 17.17 -6.06
N ALA A 778 37.42 18.17 -5.38
CA ALA A 778 36.72 19.04 -4.46
C ALA A 778 37.30 20.45 -4.52
N PHE A 779 36.53 21.43 -4.05
CA PHE A 779 36.95 22.81 -4.03
C PHE A 779 36.17 23.60 -2.98
N ALA A 780 36.77 24.69 -2.50
CA ALA A 780 36.14 25.65 -1.61
C ALA A 780 36.55 27.07 -2.01
N TRP A 781 35.72 28.06 -1.68
CA TRP A 781 36.01 29.47 -1.98
C TRP A 781 37.00 30.06 -0.97
N ASP A 782 37.93 30.86 -1.47
CA ASP A 782 38.82 31.74 -0.70
C ASP A 782 38.81 33.14 -1.32
N GLY A 783 37.93 34.00 -0.80
CA GLY A 783 37.64 35.28 -1.42
C GLY A 783 37.10 35.12 -2.85
N ASN A 784 37.85 35.59 -3.85
CA ASN A 784 37.47 35.47 -5.26
C ASN A 784 38.05 34.25 -5.97
N ASP A 785 38.96 33.53 -5.32
CA ASP A 785 39.65 32.39 -5.90
C ASP A 785 39.04 31.08 -5.38
N LEU A 786 39.29 29.99 -6.10
CA LEU A 786 38.94 28.65 -5.66
C LEU A 786 40.18 27.93 -5.14
N LEU A 787 40.08 27.35 -3.95
CA LEU A 787 41.03 26.34 -3.49
C LEU A 787 40.58 25.00 -4.03
N VAL A 788 41.30 24.46 -5.01
CA VAL A 788 40.93 23.25 -5.75
C VAL A 788 41.88 22.11 -5.37
N THR A 789 41.29 20.97 -5.02
CA THR A 789 42.02 19.74 -4.73
C THR A 789 41.87 18.76 -5.88
N MET A 790 42.99 18.36 -6.48
CA MET A 790 43.03 17.44 -7.61
C MET A 790 43.01 15.98 -7.14
N HIS A 791 42.61 15.06 -8.03
CA HIS A 791 42.60 13.62 -7.74
C HIS A 791 43.96 13.04 -7.31
N THR A 792 45.06 13.75 -7.62
CA THR A 792 46.43 13.40 -7.24
C THR A 792 46.80 13.82 -5.82
N GLY A 793 45.91 14.52 -5.10
CA GLY A 793 46.22 15.13 -3.80
C GLY A 793 46.85 16.52 -3.88
N VAL A 794 47.13 17.04 -5.08
CA VAL A 794 47.62 18.42 -5.27
C VAL A 794 46.53 19.41 -4.89
N VAL A 795 46.90 20.39 -4.06
CA VAL A 795 46.04 21.50 -3.65
C VAL A 795 46.56 22.77 -4.30
N CYS A 796 45.70 23.48 -5.02
CA CYS A 796 46.07 24.70 -5.74
C CYS A 796 45.05 25.81 -5.50
N ARG A 797 45.52 27.06 -5.56
CA ARG A 797 44.67 28.23 -5.70
C ARG A 797 44.44 28.46 -7.18
N VAL A 798 43.19 28.54 -7.59
CA VAL A 798 42.78 28.74 -8.98
C VAL A 798 42.01 30.04 -9.07
N THR A 799 42.53 30.98 -9.84
CA THR A 799 41.81 32.23 -10.12
C THR A 799 40.77 32.02 -11.22
N VAL A 800 39.87 32.99 -11.39
CA VAL A 800 38.75 32.89 -12.34
C VAL A 800 39.20 32.64 -13.79
N ASP A 801 40.38 33.12 -14.19
CA ASP A 801 40.92 32.89 -15.54
C ASP A 801 41.50 31.48 -15.78
N GLY A 802 41.53 30.63 -14.75
CA GLY A 802 42.08 29.27 -14.79
C GLY A 802 43.52 29.14 -14.31
N THR A 803 44.23 30.26 -14.09
CA THR A 803 45.60 30.25 -13.55
C THR A 803 45.62 29.50 -12.22
N ALA A 804 46.45 28.46 -12.13
CA ALA A 804 46.56 27.59 -10.95
C ALA A 804 47.94 27.72 -10.29
N GLU A 805 47.97 28.13 -9.04
CA GLU A 805 49.17 28.17 -8.19
C GLU A 805 49.12 27.00 -7.18
N ALA A 806 50.09 26.08 -7.26
CA ALA A 806 50.18 24.98 -6.32
C ALA A 806 50.52 25.49 -4.91
N ILE A 807 49.71 25.12 -3.93
CA ILE A 807 49.88 25.49 -2.52
C ILE A 807 50.65 24.40 -1.78
N THR A 808 50.20 23.15 -1.91
CA THR A 808 50.76 21.99 -1.21
C THR A 808 50.26 20.69 -1.85
N THR A 809 50.73 19.55 -1.36
CA THR A 809 50.24 18.23 -1.75
C THR A 809 49.93 17.41 -0.51
N VAL A 810 48.73 16.83 -0.46
CA VAL A 810 48.31 15.96 0.64
C VAL A 810 48.23 14.49 0.18
N PRO A 811 48.60 13.53 1.03
CA PRO A 811 48.41 12.10 0.73
C PRO A 811 46.94 11.70 0.61
N GLY A 812 46.65 10.78 -0.31
CA GLY A 812 45.32 10.21 -0.56
C GLY A 812 44.55 10.91 -1.69
N CYS A 813 43.36 10.40 -2.01
CA CYS A 813 42.51 10.95 -3.06
C CYS A 813 41.47 11.90 -2.43
N PRO A 814 41.52 13.23 -2.68
CA PRO A 814 40.56 14.17 -2.13
C PRO A 814 39.13 13.85 -2.56
N VAL A 815 38.18 13.95 -1.64
CA VAL A 815 36.74 13.73 -1.89
C VAL A 815 35.88 14.91 -1.45
N ALA A 816 36.32 15.69 -0.47
CA ALA A 816 35.67 16.91 -0.04
C ALA A 816 36.69 17.93 0.46
N ALA A 817 36.33 19.20 0.37
CA ALA A 817 37.12 20.31 0.88
C ALA A 817 36.19 21.35 1.48
N GLU A 818 36.64 22.00 2.55
CA GLU A 818 35.89 23.04 3.25
C GLU A 818 36.88 24.10 3.75
N ASN A 819 36.62 25.37 3.42
CA ASN A 819 37.51 26.46 3.81
C ASN A 819 37.03 27.11 5.12
N THR A 820 37.96 27.33 6.05
CA THR A 820 37.73 28.09 7.28
C THR A 820 38.55 29.39 7.26
N ALA A 821 38.32 30.26 8.23
CA ALA A 821 39.07 31.51 8.34
C ALA A 821 40.58 31.29 8.58
N ASP A 822 40.97 30.14 9.13
CA ASP A 822 42.34 29.84 9.55
C ASP A 822 43.02 28.72 8.74
N ALA A 823 42.25 27.86 8.06
CA ALA A 823 42.79 26.73 7.32
C ALA A 823 41.86 26.24 6.21
N LEU A 824 42.43 25.51 5.25
CA LEU A 824 41.67 24.63 4.37
C LEU A 824 41.61 23.23 4.99
N LEU A 825 40.41 22.64 5.04
CA LEU A 825 40.22 21.24 5.38
C LEU A 825 40.06 20.42 4.10
N VAL A 826 40.80 19.32 3.99
CA VAL A 826 40.73 18.39 2.85
C VAL A 826 40.54 16.98 3.36
N LEU A 827 39.38 16.38 3.04
CA LEU A 827 39.10 14.98 3.33
C LEU A 827 39.57 14.13 2.16
N CYS A 828 40.43 13.16 2.45
CA CYS A 828 40.91 12.19 1.48
C CYS A 828 40.29 10.81 1.76
N ALA A 829 39.84 10.16 0.69
CA ALA A 829 39.63 8.72 0.67
C ALA A 829 40.98 7.98 0.73
N PRO A 830 40.98 6.73 1.25
CA PRO A 830 42.18 5.89 1.21
C PRO A 830 42.69 5.77 -0.22
N ASP A 831 44.01 5.82 -0.42
CA ASP A 831 44.60 5.53 -1.72
C ASP A 831 44.34 4.05 -2.06
N PRO A 832 43.73 3.72 -3.22
CA PRO A 832 43.42 2.34 -3.60
C PRO A 832 44.65 1.42 -3.73
N SER A 833 45.86 1.98 -3.78
CA SER A 833 47.12 1.24 -3.73
C SER A 833 47.57 0.84 -2.31
N THR A 834 46.92 1.38 -1.28
CA THR A 834 47.21 1.09 0.14
C THR A 834 46.73 -0.32 0.51
N PRO A 835 47.45 -1.09 1.35
CA PRO A 835 46.96 -2.38 1.83
C PRO A 835 45.62 -2.24 2.57
N PRO A 836 44.68 -3.19 2.42
CA PRO A 836 43.37 -3.12 3.07
C PRO A 836 43.37 -2.91 4.59
N ALA A 837 44.38 -3.42 5.28
CA ALA A 837 44.54 -3.26 6.72
C ALA A 837 44.88 -1.82 7.15
N GLU A 838 45.35 -0.99 6.22
CA GLU A 838 45.76 0.41 6.42
C GLU A 838 44.81 1.40 5.72
N HIS A 839 43.75 0.92 5.07
CA HIS A 839 42.74 1.79 4.48
C HIS A 839 42.04 2.59 5.58
N ARG A 840 42.35 3.88 5.63
CA ARG A 840 41.62 4.87 6.43
C ARG A 840 41.47 6.16 5.64
N ASN A 841 40.40 6.90 5.90
CA ASN A 841 40.29 8.29 5.50
C ASN A 841 41.27 9.15 6.31
N ALA A 842 41.77 10.21 5.69
CA ALA A 842 42.58 11.25 6.34
C ALA A 842 41.89 12.60 6.20
N LEU A 843 41.94 13.43 7.24
CA LEU A 843 41.40 14.79 7.21
C LEU A 843 42.53 15.77 7.42
N TRP A 844 43.05 16.33 6.34
CA TRP A 844 44.15 17.26 6.37
C TRP A 844 43.68 18.67 6.70
N ARG A 845 44.24 19.26 7.73
CA ARG A 845 44.15 20.70 8.02
C ARG A 845 45.39 21.38 7.48
N ILE A 846 45.19 22.31 6.56
CA ILE A 846 46.24 23.08 5.87
C ILE A 846 46.12 24.54 6.32
N PRO A 847 46.96 25.02 7.25
CA PRO A 847 46.90 26.40 7.72
C PRO A 847 47.21 27.38 6.59
N HIS A 848 46.43 28.46 6.48
CA HIS A 848 46.63 29.48 5.44
C HIS A 848 47.99 30.19 5.56
N ASP A 849 48.53 30.29 6.78
CA ASP A 849 49.82 30.91 7.07
C ASP A 849 51.03 29.96 6.92
N LYS A 850 50.80 28.64 6.87
CA LYS A 850 51.83 27.59 6.87
C LYS A 850 51.40 26.36 6.05
N ALA A 851 51.15 26.58 4.78
CA ALA A 851 50.69 25.53 3.86
C ALA A 851 51.65 24.32 3.73
N ASP A 852 52.94 24.51 4.03
CA ASP A 852 53.97 23.46 3.97
C ASP A 852 53.90 22.45 5.13
N SER A 853 52.97 22.60 6.08
CA SER A 853 52.86 21.74 7.27
C SER A 853 51.42 21.25 7.52
N PRO A 854 50.82 20.49 6.59
CA PRO A 854 49.49 19.92 6.77
C PRO A 854 49.48 18.92 7.94
N THR A 855 48.38 18.90 8.70
CA THR A 855 48.21 17.99 9.85
C THR A 855 46.98 17.11 9.65
N ASP A 856 47.11 15.79 9.86
CA ASP A 856 45.97 14.86 9.80
C ASP A 856 45.18 14.87 11.12
N LEU A 857 43.98 15.42 11.10
CA LEU A 857 43.09 15.48 12.25
C LEU A 857 42.47 14.13 12.61
N LEU A 858 42.56 13.14 11.71
CA LEU A 858 42.06 11.77 11.90
C LEU A 858 43.18 10.77 12.16
N GLU A 859 44.42 11.20 12.42
CA GLU A 859 45.58 10.30 12.55
C GLU A 859 45.38 9.17 13.59
N ASN A 860 44.60 9.43 14.64
CA ASN A 860 44.32 8.47 15.72
C ASN A 860 42.97 7.73 15.56
N HIS A 861 42.33 7.85 14.41
CA HIS A 861 41.02 7.27 14.11
C HIS A 861 41.12 6.32 12.93
N ASN A 862 40.45 5.16 13.01
CA ASN A 862 40.37 4.20 11.91
C ASN A 862 38.99 4.25 11.27
N LEU A 863 38.73 5.31 10.51
CA LEU A 863 37.45 5.54 9.83
C LEU A 863 37.63 5.31 8.33
N THR A 864 36.65 4.66 7.71
CA THR A 864 36.59 4.42 6.26
C THR A 864 35.25 4.87 5.71
N GLY A 865 35.19 5.18 4.42
CA GLY A 865 33.95 5.58 3.77
C GLY A 865 33.48 7.01 4.05
N LEU A 866 34.32 7.86 4.63
CA LEU A 866 33.99 9.29 4.78
C LEU A 866 33.96 9.98 3.41
N ASN A 867 32.98 10.86 3.18
CA ASN A 867 32.77 11.48 1.87
C ASN A 867 32.54 13.00 1.87
N GLY A 868 31.93 13.57 2.91
CA GLY A 868 31.60 14.99 2.98
C GLY A 868 32.09 15.66 4.27
N ILE A 869 32.29 16.97 4.20
CA ILE A 869 32.70 17.83 5.32
C ILE A 869 31.81 19.08 5.34
N ALA A 870 31.48 19.60 6.53
CA ALA A 870 31.01 20.97 6.69
C ALA A 870 31.38 21.53 8.06
N MET A 871 31.37 22.85 8.20
CA MET A 871 31.58 23.51 9.49
C MET A 871 30.27 23.87 10.21
N MET A 872 30.25 23.64 11.52
CA MET A 872 29.19 24.12 12.42
C MET A 872 29.84 24.83 13.62
N GLY A 873 30.12 26.13 13.46
CA GLY A 873 30.95 26.86 14.42
C GLY A 873 32.36 26.25 14.47
N PRO A 874 32.91 25.89 15.65
CA PRO A 874 34.22 25.22 15.75
C PRO A 874 34.16 23.71 15.49
N MET A 875 32.99 23.13 15.29
CA MET A 875 32.82 21.69 15.07
C MET A 875 32.94 21.35 13.59
N ILE A 876 33.66 20.28 13.28
CA ILE A 876 33.72 19.71 11.93
C ILE A 876 32.70 18.57 11.86
N LEU A 877 31.80 18.64 10.89
CA LEU A 877 30.86 17.56 10.57
C LEU A 877 31.43 16.72 9.43
N LEU A 878 31.26 15.40 9.54
CA LEU A 878 31.73 14.43 8.55
C LEU A 878 30.58 13.49 8.20
N SER A 879 30.36 13.23 6.91
CA SER A 879 29.46 12.17 6.48
C SER A 879 30.23 10.88 6.26
N ASP A 880 29.72 9.78 6.82
CA ASP A 880 30.19 8.42 6.61
C ASP A 880 29.24 7.73 5.63
N PHE A 881 29.64 7.75 4.35
CA PHE A 881 28.85 7.29 3.22
C PHE A 881 28.56 5.80 3.29
N ASN A 882 29.48 4.98 3.80
CA ASN A 882 29.29 3.54 3.85
C ASN A 882 28.51 3.11 5.09
N ALA A 883 28.74 3.74 6.24
CA ALA A 883 28.06 3.37 7.48
C ALA A 883 26.71 4.09 7.70
N GLY A 884 26.36 5.05 6.85
CA GLY A 884 25.04 5.68 6.90
C GLY A 884 24.84 6.62 8.10
N ARG A 885 25.88 7.38 8.46
CA ARG A 885 25.88 8.23 9.66
C ARG A 885 26.58 9.57 9.45
N ILE A 886 26.25 10.53 10.31
CA ILE A 886 26.94 11.80 10.43
C ILE A 886 27.73 11.82 11.74
N LEU A 887 28.99 12.20 11.64
CA LEU A 887 29.93 12.31 12.74
C LEU A 887 30.25 13.79 12.98
N ARG A 888 30.58 14.13 14.22
CA ARG A 888 31.22 15.38 14.59
C ARG A 888 32.62 15.12 15.12
N LEU A 889 33.57 15.95 14.72
CA LEU A 889 34.92 16.01 15.25
C LEU A 889 35.10 17.33 15.99
N HIS A 890 35.46 17.24 17.27
CA HIS A 890 35.76 18.39 18.12
C HIS A 890 36.84 17.99 19.14
N ASP A 891 37.87 18.82 19.29
CA ASP A 891 39.03 18.55 20.16
C ASP A 891 39.65 17.15 19.96
N GLY A 892 39.78 16.72 18.69
CA GLY A 892 40.32 15.41 18.34
C GLY A 892 39.41 14.21 18.67
N ARG A 893 38.20 14.46 19.18
CA ARG A 893 37.21 13.41 19.52
C ARG A 893 36.13 13.34 18.46
N VAL A 894 35.92 12.14 17.93
CA VAL A 894 34.82 11.83 17.02
C VAL A 894 33.61 11.35 17.82
N ARG A 895 32.42 11.88 17.52
CA ARG A 895 31.15 11.43 18.09
C ARG A 895 30.09 11.36 17.01
N GLU A 896 29.16 10.44 17.16
CA GLU A 896 28.00 10.34 16.29
C GLU A 896 27.00 11.49 16.54
N VAL A 897 26.38 11.97 15.46
CA VAL A 897 25.33 13.00 15.45
C VAL A 897 24.00 12.40 14.99
N ALA A 898 24.04 11.56 13.95
CA ALA A 898 22.86 10.92 13.36
C ALA A 898 23.25 9.61 12.67
N THR A 899 22.30 8.67 12.56
CA THR A 899 22.44 7.38 11.86
C THR A 899 21.18 7.05 11.06
N GLY A 900 21.20 5.93 10.33
CA GLY A 900 20.05 5.46 9.54
C GLY A 900 19.93 6.13 8.16
N LEU A 901 21.02 6.74 7.68
CA LEU A 901 21.08 7.38 6.36
C LEU A 901 21.58 6.39 5.30
N THR A 902 21.14 6.55 4.06
CA THR A 902 21.52 5.72 2.91
C THR A 902 22.54 6.45 2.06
N ASN A 903 23.83 6.15 2.27
CA ASN A 903 24.91 6.79 1.52
C ASN A 903 24.91 8.34 1.62
N PRO A 904 25.04 8.91 2.82
CA PRO A 904 25.14 10.36 2.99
C PRO A 904 26.40 10.91 2.32
N GLY A 905 26.22 11.81 1.36
CA GLY A 905 27.26 12.47 0.59
C GLY A 905 27.62 13.85 1.13
N GLN A 906 27.46 14.88 0.32
CA GLN A 906 27.72 16.26 0.73
C GLN A 906 26.72 16.71 1.82
N LEU A 907 27.18 17.55 2.75
CA LEU A 907 26.34 18.19 3.75
C LEU A 907 26.63 19.69 3.81
N THR A 908 25.68 20.48 4.30
CA THR A 908 25.84 21.93 4.50
C THR A 908 25.05 22.36 5.73
N VAL A 909 25.43 23.49 6.32
CA VAL A 909 24.81 24.01 7.54
C VAL A 909 24.14 25.34 7.22
N SER A 910 22.89 25.47 7.61
CA SER A 910 22.14 26.71 7.46
C SER A 910 22.51 27.75 8.53
N PRO A 911 22.20 29.04 8.33
CA PRO A 911 22.41 30.08 9.33
C PRO A 911 21.68 29.84 10.67
N SER A 912 20.59 29.06 10.67
CA SER A 912 19.89 28.66 11.90
C SER A 912 20.61 27.54 12.67
N GLY A 913 21.58 26.88 12.05
CA GLY A 913 22.34 25.76 12.60
C GLY A 913 21.85 24.39 12.18
N ASP A 914 20.74 24.29 11.43
CA ASP A 914 20.26 23.00 10.92
C ASP A 914 21.21 22.46 9.85
N ILE A 915 21.41 21.15 9.87
CA ILE A 915 22.31 20.43 8.96
C ILE A 915 21.46 19.80 7.85
N TYR A 916 21.83 20.06 6.60
CA TYR A 916 21.21 19.46 5.42
C TYR A 916 22.17 18.47 4.80
N VAL A 917 21.69 17.26 4.52
CA VAL A 917 22.51 16.15 4.00
C VAL A 917 21.94 15.67 2.69
N ALA A 918 22.79 15.61 1.65
CA ALA A 918 22.49 14.91 0.41
C ALA A 918 22.61 13.40 0.64
N GLU A 919 21.49 12.69 0.65
CA GLU A 919 21.43 11.25 0.81
C GLU A 919 21.40 10.60 -0.58
N PHE A 920 22.59 10.33 -1.12
CA PHE A 920 22.77 9.91 -2.51
C PHE A 920 22.01 8.61 -2.81
N GLY A 921 22.08 7.64 -1.91
CA GLY A 921 21.47 6.32 -2.09
C GLY A 921 19.95 6.32 -1.98
N ALA A 922 19.37 7.29 -1.27
CA ALA A 922 17.92 7.44 -1.13
C ALA A 922 17.30 8.43 -2.13
N GLY A 923 18.11 9.19 -2.86
CA GLY A 923 17.58 10.26 -3.71
C GLY A 923 16.83 11.30 -2.87
N ALA A 924 17.43 11.76 -1.78
CA ALA A 924 16.74 12.62 -0.81
C ALA A 924 17.67 13.68 -0.21
N ILE A 925 17.06 14.73 0.35
CA ILE A 925 17.71 15.64 1.30
C ILE A 925 17.11 15.39 2.68
N ARG A 926 17.97 15.13 3.66
CA ARG A 926 17.58 15.08 5.08
C ARG A 926 17.92 16.37 5.78
N ARG A 927 17.08 16.78 6.73
CA ARG A 927 17.35 17.86 7.68
C ARG A 927 17.56 17.25 9.06
N ILE A 928 18.71 17.55 9.68
CA ILE A 928 18.98 17.22 11.07
C ILE A 928 18.72 18.48 11.88
N ILE A 929 17.74 18.39 12.79
CA ILE A 929 17.27 19.54 13.55
C ILE A 929 18.33 19.96 14.59
N SER A 930 18.68 21.25 14.60
CA SER A 930 19.65 21.82 15.55
C SER A 930 19.14 22.09 16.95
#